data_AF-A0AAE1HB49-F1
#
_entry.id   AF-A0AAE1HB49-F1
#
_cell.length_a   1.000
_cell.length_b   1.000
_cell.length_c   1.000
_cell.angle_alpha   90.00
_cell.angle_beta   90.00
_cell.angle_gamma   90.00
#
_symmetry.space_group_name_H-M   'P 1'
#
loop_
_entity.id
_entity.type
_entity.pdbx_description
1 polymer ?
#
loop_
_entity_poly.entity_id
_entity_poly.type
_entity_poly.pdbx_seq_one_letter_code
_entity_poly.pdbx_strand_id
1 'polypeptide(L)'
;MPTLRILLDVLGEGPTASLRERVKKKEKKRRHRYLTRRNAYPSTALPVGQLASVSQSCRISARSRPRTMEPEPMREVLVGQHDGTVWSRSDGRWYHRRGQNADGTYSFKCHKRACNGRVRADADGRHVRTLTPHNPTCVPDHFYLTFRTYLSEIHLRCADIPLRMVHHTVGQLVHRAPEGIRGRLDADRVRRAVLDRRRADKPPPPRTIEEMDRVLRSPQYEHLGRSRDGEQALYDGMLGPPGARVLLWVFRNVLAFISADYPLFSDATFDIVPALPIGLHQLFVVVTTYLDHVIPVAYALMMRKDEPSYTHIIRRLQELGLSALAVTTDYELAQMNAWRTVFGAGHPGVAFQISGCLVHHTRAVWGSVGRLALRPLVEANRDARKCVRLLGTLPRLPANSIGAGFNTVKRWARERGVYEGLYPLFAYYYQQWLVIVTPRRLTTHGRYHTSTNVVETHHHHLNVLANAHRVNAWDLCEIFQRTHGESVAVIAAAEEGRNTGRLRDRRNVEMARTIRRAEDQLAGGITVIQFLERLSHLMDNLAPQMAAVAEEEERRFPPAPPGGWPHPPQPDDPHMAGVPAPPSPPPGPPPPPPGPPPPGPPPPPPGPPPPGPPPPGPPPPGPPPPGPEPPRTPPPGTPPPPPPSPGPPSPRPQPPPPPTPPGPPGPFGPHPPPAGPPAPPRRVPGPHGSPPLRAPTPPPGRQGLAAGPAPRHDNVHPFGRLGRGRALDAPAPVARGRGRGRGRALPSPPHPPGPPGRAVLQPGGLPAQLQLEAAPAE
;
A
#
# COMPACT_ATOMS: atom_id res chain seq x y z
N MET A 1 -8.98 15.46 -0.82
CA MET A 1 -8.14 16.00 -1.93
C MET A 1 -7.13 14.97 -2.44
N PRO A 2 -6.33 14.26 -1.61
CA PRO A 2 -5.65 13.04 -2.04
C PRO A 2 -6.65 12.04 -2.64
N THR A 3 -7.78 11.84 -1.95
CA THR A 3 -9.01 11.18 -2.41
C THR A 3 -9.41 11.51 -3.85
N LEU A 4 -9.31 12.78 -4.26
CA LEU A 4 -9.78 13.26 -5.57
C LEU A 4 -8.74 13.07 -6.69
N ARG A 5 -7.55 12.54 -6.37
CA ARG A 5 -6.53 12.16 -7.37
C ARG A 5 -6.48 10.64 -7.52
N ILE A 6 -6.53 9.92 -6.39
CA ILE A 6 -6.65 8.45 -6.39
C ILE A 6 -7.89 8.00 -7.16
N LEU A 7 -9.05 8.64 -6.97
CA LEU A 7 -10.29 8.34 -7.73
C LEU A 7 -10.25 8.70 -9.22
N LEU A 8 -9.29 9.50 -9.69
CA LEU A 8 -9.09 9.74 -11.13
C LEU A 8 -8.23 8.64 -11.75
N ASP A 9 -7.18 8.22 -11.04
CA ASP A 9 -6.28 7.16 -11.50
C ASP A 9 -7.01 5.77 -11.55
N VAL A 10 -8.08 5.59 -10.75
CA VAL A 10 -8.92 4.37 -10.70
C VAL A 10 -9.96 4.25 -11.83
N LEU A 11 -10.25 5.33 -12.57
CA LEU A 11 -11.26 5.34 -13.64
C LEU A 11 -10.67 5.39 -15.06
N GLY A 12 -9.34 5.33 -15.21
CA GLY A 12 -8.66 5.35 -16.50
C GLY A 12 -8.70 6.69 -17.27
N GLU A 13 -9.62 7.60 -16.95
CA GLU A 13 -9.79 8.88 -17.63
C GLU A 13 -8.80 9.95 -17.16
N GLY A 14 -7.86 10.31 -18.05
CA GLY A 14 -6.86 11.35 -17.77
C GLY A 14 -7.49 12.74 -17.58
N PRO A 15 -7.17 13.49 -16.50
CA PRO A 15 -7.92 14.67 -16.05
C PRO A 15 -8.12 15.75 -17.12
N THR A 16 -9.23 16.49 -17.07
CA THR A 16 -9.52 17.58 -18.02
C THR A 16 -8.50 18.73 -17.94
N ALA A 17 -8.35 19.52 -19.01
CA ALA A 17 -7.33 20.57 -19.12
C ALA A 17 -7.37 21.60 -17.96
N SER A 18 -8.57 22.06 -17.59
CA SER A 18 -8.78 22.95 -16.43
C SER A 18 -8.31 22.31 -15.11
N LEU A 19 -8.54 21.00 -14.92
CA LEU A 19 -8.06 20.29 -13.74
C LEU A 19 -6.53 20.13 -13.76
N ARG A 20 -5.93 19.79 -14.92
CA ARG A 20 -4.47 19.75 -15.10
C ARG A 20 -3.82 21.09 -14.74
N GLU A 21 -4.41 22.21 -15.16
CA GLU A 21 -3.88 23.54 -14.86
C GLU A 21 -4.02 23.90 -13.37
N ARG A 22 -5.18 23.64 -12.75
CA ARG A 22 -5.39 23.86 -11.30
C ARG A 22 -4.47 22.98 -10.45
N VAL A 23 -4.14 21.76 -10.91
CA VAL A 23 -3.11 20.91 -10.31
C VAL A 23 -1.71 21.51 -10.50
N LYS A 24 -1.29 21.85 -11.74
CA LYS A 24 0.00 22.52 -12.01
C LYS A 24 0.20 23.79 -11.17
N LYS A 25 -0.82 24.63 -11.03
CA LYS A 25 -0.79 25.88 -10.26
C LYS A 25 -0.66 25.61 -8.74
N LYS A 26 -1.30 24.55 -8.23
CA LYS A 26 -1.12 24.07 -6.84
C LYS A 26 0.24 23.40 -6.62
N GLU A 27 0.73 22.59 -7.55
CA GLU A 27 2.05 21.95 -7.49
C GLU A 27 3.17 22.99 -7.56
N LYS A 28 3.09 24.00 -8.44
CA LYS A 28 4.02 25.15 -8.45
C LYS A 28 4.04 25.86 -7.08
N LYS A 29 2.87 26.09 -6.47
CA LYS A 29 2.75 26.70 -5.13
C LYS A 29 3.25 25.79 -4.00
N ARG A 30 3.14 24.45 -4.13
CA ARG A 30 3.70 23.45 -3.20
C ARG A 30 5.23 23.35 -3.33
N ARG A 31 5.75 23.29 -4.56
CA ARG A 31 7.18 23.21 -4.88
C ARG A 31 7.90 24.50 -4.45
N HIS A 32 7.28 25.66 -4.64
CA HIS A 32 7.77 26.93 -4.12
C HIS A 32 7.85 26.93 -2.58
N ARG A 33 6.79 26.49 -1.87
CA ARG A 33 6.81 26.33 -0.39
C ARG A 33 7.83 25.32 0.12
N TYR A 34 8.08 24.25 -0.64
CA TYR A 34 9.11 23.26 -0.32
C TYR A 34 10.52 23.85 -0.47
N LEU A 35 10.77 24.63 -1.52
CA LEU A 35 12.04 25.33 -1.73
C LEU A 35 12.28 26.44 -0.69
N THR A 36 11.27 27.25 -0.34
CA THR A 36 11.41 28.26 0.74
C THR A 36 11.66 27.63 2.11
N ARG A 37 11.10 26.44 2.39
CA ARG A 37 11.43 25.71 3.63
C ARG A 37 12.78 25.01 3.60
N ARG A 38 13.28 24.59 2.44
CA ARG A 38 14.64 24.02 2.31
C ARG A 38 15.74 25.07 2.48
N ASN A 39 15.47 26.32 2.12
CA ASN A 39 16.41 27.44 2.29
C ASN A 39 16.35 28.08 3.69
N ALA A 40 15.62 27.48 4.66
CA ALA A 40 15.43 28.01 6.01
C ALA A 40 16.28 27.30 7.09
N TYR A 41 17.26 26.49 6.67
CA TYR A 41 18.32 25.95 7.54
C TYR A 41 19.69 26.34 6.95
N PRO A 42 20.64 26.83 7.75
CA PRO A 42 21.98 27.14 7.26
C PRO A 42 22.70 25.85 6.86
N SER A 43 23.13 25.77 5.60
CA SER A 43 24.03 24.72 5.16
C SER A 43 25.42 25.03 5.71
N THR A 44 25.92 24.24 6.66
CA THR A 44 27.33 24.23 7.08
C THR A 44 28.20 23.67 5.94
N ALA A 45 28.40 24.49 4.92
CA ALA A 45 29.37 24.25 3.87
C ALA A 45 30.77 24.49 4.44
N LEU A 46 31.54 23.41 4.64
CA LEU A 46 32.98 23.54 4.83
C LEU A 46 33.61 24.08 3.54
N PRO A 47 34.53 25.07 3.62
CA PRO A 47 35.14 25.66 2.43
C PRO A 47 36.03 24.64 1.71
N VAL A 48 35.96 24.61 0.37
CA VAL A 48 36.90 23.85 -0.45
C VAL A 48 38.19 24.67 -0.58
N GLY A 49 39.12 24.45 0.34
CA GLY A 49 40.45 25.06 0.35
C GLY A 49 41.36 24.35 1.34
N GLN A 50 42.65 24.26 1.01
CA GLN A 50 43.72 23.65 1.83
C GLN A 50 43.52 22.17 2.22
N LEU A 51 43.81 21.28 1.27
CA LEU A 51 44.42 19.98 1.58
C LEU A 51 45.83 19.92 0.97
N ALA A 52 46.76 20.60 1.64
CA ALA A 52 48.20 20.44 1.48
C ALA A 52 48.78 20.13 2.87
N SER A 53 49.79 19.26 2.92
CA SER A 53 50.52 18.81 4.13
C SER A 53 49.67 18.38 5.35
N VAL A 54 49.48 17.07 5.51
CA VAL A 54 49.98 16.39 6.72
C VAL A 54 50.63 15.07 6.30
N SER A 55 51.95 15.00 6.40
CA SER A 55 52.69 13.73 6.44
C SER A 55 54.00 13.95 7.17
N GLN A 56 53.95 13.88 8.51
CA GLN A 56 55.12 13.68 9.36
C GLN A 56 54.71 13.45 10.83
N SER A 57 55.06 12.28 11.36
CA SER A 57 55.47 12.11 12.75
C SER A 57 56.24 10.81 12.90
N CYS A 58 57.54 10.89 12.62
CA CYS A 58 58.51 9.92 13.11
C CYS A 58 59.82 10.69 13.33
N ARG A 59 60.18 10.94 14.61
CA ARG A 59 61.41 11.67 14.97
C ARG A 59 62.54 10.67 15.15
N ILE A 60 63.58 10.75 14.32
CA ILE A 60 64.90 10.17 14.61
C ILE A 60 65.95 11.27 14.38
N SER A 61 67.01 11.23 15.19
CA SER A 61 68.01 12.30 15.34
C SER A 61 68.81 12.60 14.06
N ALA A 62 69.15 13.87 13.84
CA ALA A 62 70.01 14.32 12.76
C ALA A 62 71.43 14.65 13.27
N ARG A 63 72.44 13.85 12.91
CA ARG A 63 73.87 14.18 13.01
C ARG A 63 74.74 13.50 11.95
N SER A 64 74.81 14.08 10.75
CA SER A 64 75.99 14.00 9.86
C SER A 64 75.86 15.00 8.70
N ARG A 65 76.99 15.50 8.20
CA ARG A 65 77.06 16.39 7.00
C ARG A 65 77.06 15.56 5.70
N PRO A 66 76.76 16.16 4.54
CA PRO A 66 76.27 15.40 3.39
C PRO A 66 77.34 14.59 2.66
N ARG A 67 76.95 13.42 2.16
CA ARG A 67 77.50 12.87 0.92
C ARG A 67 76.60 13.27 -0.24
N THR A 68 77.21 13.65 -1.36
CA THR A 68 76.53 13.72 -2.66
C THR A 68 76.08 12.33 -3.06
N MET A 69 74.79 12.04 -2.91
CA MET A 69 74.15 10.93 -3.61
C MET A 69 73.57 11.44 -4.93
N GLU A 70 73.85 10.72 -6.00
CA GLU A 70 73.08 10.80 -7.23
C GLU A 70 71.60 10.47 -6.92
N PRO A 71 70.62 11.04 -7.66
CA PRO A 71 69.22 10.76 -7.39
C PRO A 71 68.92 9.27 -7.61
N GLU A 72 68.50 8.57 -6.54
CA GLU A 72 67.99 7.20 -6.68
C GLU A 72 66.87 7.19 -7.73
N PRO A 73 66.89 6.32 -8.75
CA PRO A 73 65.84 6.28 -9.75
C PRO A 73 64.51 5.99 -9.06
N MET A 74 63.50 6.84 -9.27
CA MET A 74 62.18 6.71 -8.65
C MET A 74 61.66 5.28 -8.79
N ARG A 75 61.67 4.52 -7.68
CA ARG A 75 61.26 3.13 -7.66
C ARG A 75 59.82 3.03 -8.16
N GLU A 76 59.63 2.35 -9.29
CA GLU A 76 58.34 2.31 -9.96
C GLU A 76 57.36 1.42 -9.19
N VAL A 77 56.52 2.02 -8.35
CA VAL A 77 55.46 1.31 -7.61
C VAL A 77 54.17 1.26 -8.44
N LEU A 78 53.52 0.10 -8.45
CA LEU A 78 52.19 -0.13 -8.98
C LEU A 78 51.21 -0.34 -7.81
N VAL A 79 50.38 0.66 -7.53
CA VAL A 79 49.48 0.68 -6.37
C VAL A 79 48.07 0.21 -6.78
N GLY A 80 47.53 -0.77 -6.05
CA GLY A 80 46.15 -1.22 -6.19
C GLY A 80 45.14 -0.17 -5.66
N GLN A 81 44.06 0.02 -6.41
CA GLN A 81 43.01 1.02 -6.16
C GLN A 81 41.64 0.42 -6.50
N HIS A 82 40.56 0.95 -5.90
CA HIS A 82 39.16 0.53 -6.12
C HIS A 82 38.98 -1.01 -6.09
N ASP A 83 38.82 -1.55 -4.88
CA ASP A 83 38.61 -2.97 -4.60
C ASP A 83 39.75 -3.89 -5.13
N GLY A 84 40.94 -3.32 -5.34
CA GLY A 84 42.10 -4.02 -5.94
C GLY A 84 41.92 -4.36 -7.42
N THR A 85 40.87 -3.88 -8.08
CA THR A 85 40.51 -4.25 -9.47
C THR A 85 41.27 -3.47 -10.54
N VAL A 86 41.80 -2.30 -10.18
CA VAL A 86 42.55 -1.40 -11.05
C VAL A 86 43.80 -0.90 -10.34
N TRP A 87 44.88 -0.74 -11.11
CA TRP A 87 46.22 -0.52 -10.55
C TRP A 87 46.87 0.69 -11.26
N SER A 88 47.36 1.65 -10.48
CA SER A 88 48.04 2.86 -10.98
C SER A 88 49.54 2.74 -10.82
N ARG A 89 50.29 3.06 -11.87
CA ARG A 89 51.76 3.26 -11.82
C ARG A 89 52.06 4.75 -11.61
N SER A 90 53.25 5.07 -11.12
CA SER A 90 53.73 6.45 -10.92
C SER A 90 53.67 7.33 -12.17
N ASP A 91 53.66 6.75 -13.38
CA ASP A 91 53.50 7.46 -14.67
C ASP A 91 52.05 7.92 -14.97
N GLY A 92 51.13 7.77 -14.02
CA GLY A 92 49.72 8.17 -14.17
C GLY A 92 48.91 7.27 -15.11
N ARG A 93 49.44 6.11 -15.53
CA ARG A 93 48.73 5.13 -16.34
C ARG A 93 48.09 4.04 -15.47
N TRP A 94 46.93 3.58 -15.94
CA TRP A 94 46.09 2.61 -15.24
C TRP A 94 46.07 1.25 -15.93
N TYR A 95 46.02 0.19 -15.13
CA TYR A 95 46.12 -1.19 -15.59
C TYR A 95 45.06 -2.07 -14.90
N HIS A 96 44.67 -3.16 -15.57
CA HIS A 96 43.93 -4.27 -14.97
C HIS A 96 44.85 -5.48 -14.79
N ARG A 97 44.78 -6.14 -13.63
CA ARG A 97 45.40 -7.45 -13.39
C ARG A 97 44.81 -8.49 -14.34
N ARG A 98 45.65 -9.41 -14.83
CA ARG A 98 45.29 -10.44 -15.83
C ARG A 98 45.43 -11.86 -15.32
N GLY A 99 46.33 -12.09 -14.37
CA GLY A 99 46.59 -13.41 -13.79
C GLY A 99 47.85 -13.40 -12.94
N GLN A 100 48.07 -14.49 -12.21
CA GLN A 100 49.35 -14.81 -11.59
C GLN A 100 50.20 -15.60 -12.59
N ASN A 101 51.52 -15.43 -12.52
CA ASN A 101 52.49 -16.20 -13.28
C ASN A 101 53.07 -17.30 -12.36
N ALA A 102 53.71 -18.32 -12.93
CA ALA A 102 54.30 -19.43 -12.16
C ALA A 102 55.42 -19.00 -11.19
N ASP A 103 56.08 -17.87 -11.47
CA ASP A 103 57.07 -17.22 -10.60
C ASP A 103 56.45 -16.38 -9.45
N GLY A 104 55.15 -16.56 -9.19
CA GLY A 104 54.41 -15.84 -8.15
C GLY A 104 54.01 -14.41 -8.52
N THR A 105 54.64 -13.77 -9.52
CA THR A 105 54.35 -12.39 -9.92
C THR A 105 52.98 -12.23 -10.58
N TYR A 106 52.46 -11.00 -10.64
CA TYR A 106 51.22 -10.66 -11.32
C TYR A 106 51.45 -9.96 -12.66
N SER A 107 50.68 -10.35 -13.68
CA SER A 107 50.69 -9.73 -15.01
C SER A 107 49.53 -8.75 -15.16
N PHE A 108 49.78 -7.58 -15.76
CA PHE A 108 48.81 -6.48 -15.90
C PHE A 108 48.80 -5.92 -17.34
N LYS A 109 47.63 -5.48 -17.84
CA LYS A 109 47.48 -4.76 -19.13
C LYS A 109 46.82 -3.40 -18.93
N CYS A 110 47.26 -2.40 -19.69
CA CYS A 110 46.68 -1.06 -19.77
C CYS A 110 45.14 -1.07 -19.87
N HIS A 111 44.48 -0.15 -19.17
CA HIS A 111 43.02 0.00 -19.17
C HIS A 111 42.44 0.47 -20.50
N LYS A 112 43.21 1.19 -21.34
CA LYS A 112 42.76 1.70 -22.64
C LYS A 112 42.78 0.57 -23.66
N ARG A 113 41.60 0.16 -24.18
CA ARG A 113 41.45 -0.98 -25.12
C ARG A 113 42.40 -0.92 -26.33
N ALA A 114 42.63 0.25 -26.89
CA ALA A 114 43.51 0.48 -28.05
C ALA A 114 45.01 0.42 -27.71
N CYS A 115 45.39 0.33 -26.44
CA CYS A 115 46.78 0.23 -26.02
C CYS A 115 47.17 -1.21 -25.71
N ASN A 116 48.38 -1.61 -26.12
CA ASN A 116 48.95 -2.92 -25.82
C ASN A 116 49.96 -2.92 -24.67
N GLY A 117 50.13 -1.80 -23.97
CA GLY A 117 51.03 -1.68 -22.82
C GLY A 117 50.74 -2.72 -21.72
N ARG A 118 51.80 -3.39 -21.25
CA ARG A 118 51.76 -4.44 -20.22
C ARG A 118 52.90 -4.25 -19.23
N VAL A 119 52.62 -4.50 -17.97
CA VAL A 119 53.64 -4.61 -16.90
C VAL A 119 53.46 -5.92 -16.14
N ARG A 120 54.53 -6.38 -15.51
CA ARG A 120 54.53 -7.42 -14.49
C ARG A 120 54.98 -6.78 -13.18
N ALA A 121 54.41 -7.18 -12.06
CA ALA A 121 54.87 -6.74 -10.74
C ALA A 121 54.87 -7.90 -9.75
N ASP A 122 55.67 -7.78 -8.70
CA ASP A 122 55.60 -8.63 -7.50
C ASP A 122 54.26 -8.43 -6.74
N ALA A 123 54.05 -9.23 -5.69
CA ALA A 123 52.80 -9.20 -4.91
C ALA A 123 52.54 -7.85 -4.24
N ASP A 124 53.60 -7.17 -3.76
CA ASP A 124 53.53 -5.85 -3.12
C ASP A 124 53.48 -4.68 -4.12
N GLY A 125 53.61 -4.96 -5.43
CA GLY A 125 53.64 -3.94 -6.48
C GLY A 125 54.88 -3.03 -6.46
N ARG A 126 55.97 -3.42 -5.79
CA ARG A 126 57.19 -2.63 -5.58
C ARG A 126 58.24 -2.82 -6.67
N HIS A 127 58.23 -3.95 -7.37
CA HIS A 127 59.17 -4.27 -8.45
C HIS A 127 58.41 -4.42 -9.78
N VAL A 128 58.17 -3.30 -10.44
CA VAL A 128 57.41 -3.24 -11.70
C VAL A 128 58.34 -3.36 -12.91
N ARG A 129 58.14 -4.38 -13.74
CA ARG A 129 58.84 -4.57 -15.02
C ARG A 129 57.87 -4.32 -16.18
N THR A 130 58.20 -3.40 -17.07
CA THR A 130 57.48 -3.25 -18.34
C THR A 130 57.73 -4.46 -19.24
N LEU A 131 56.65 -5.13 -19.66
CA LEU A 131 56.67 -6.25 -20.61
C LEU A 131 56.37 -5.80 -22.04
N THR A 132 55.59 -4.73 -22.18
CA THR A 132 55.24 -4.14 -23.47
C THR A 132 55.06 -2.65 -23.23
N PRO A 133 55.78 -1.75 -23.92
CA PRO A 133 55.58 -0.31 -23.78
C PRO A 133 54.16 0.07 -24.21
N HIS A 134 53.65 1.19 -23.70
CA HIS A 134 52.40 1.75 -24.20
C HIS A 134 52.60 2.35 -25.59
N ASN A 135 51.61 2.23 -26.47
CA ASN A 135 51.60 2.91 -27.77
C ASN A 135 51.83 4.43 -27.58
N PRO A 136 52.50 5.16 -28.50
CA PRO A 136 52.82 6.58 -28.33
C PRO A 136 51.60 7.48 -28.05
N THR A 137 50.43 7.14 -28.59
CA THR A 137 49.15 7.85 -28.37
C THR A 137 48.53 7.60 -26.98
N CYS A 138 49.10 6.73 -26.15
CA CYS A 138 48.57 6.39 -24.84
C CYS A 138 49.08 7.32 -23.72
N VAL A 139 48.51 8.51 -23.70
CA VAL A 139 48.63 9.48 -22.60
C VAL A 139 48.16 8.87 -21.25
N PRO A 140 48.60 9.41 -20.10
CA PRO A 140 48.05 9.11 -18.77
C PRO A 140 46.52 9.29 -18.66
N ASP A 141 45.94 8.95 -17.50
CA ASP A 141 44.51 9.23 -17.24
C ASP A 141 44.22 9.56 -15.76
N HIS A 142 44.58 10.77 -15.36
CA HIS A 142 44.43 11.25 -13.98
C HIS A 142 42.97 11.25 -13.46
N PHE A 143 41.97 11.26 -14.35
CA PHE A 143 40.56 11.24 -13.97
C PHE A 143 39.93 9.83 -13.91
N TYR A 144 40.67 8.77 -14.21
CA TYR A 144 40.12 7.41 -14.30
C TYR A 144 39.53 6.90 -12.98
N LEU A 145 40.21 7.13 -11.84
CA LEU A 145 39.71 6.74 -10.52
C LEU A 145 38.46 7.52 -10.12
N THR A 146 38.45 8.84 -10.34
CA THR A 146 37.29 9.71 -10.11
C THR A 146 36.08 9.26 -10.92
N PHE A 147 36.29 8.92 -12.19
CA PHE A 147 35.26 8.35 -13.06
C PHE A 147 34.75 6.99 -12.56
N ARG A 148 35.66 6.11 -12.11
CA ARG A 148 35.31 4.79 -11.57
C ARG A 148 34.49 4.89 -10.29
N THR A 149 34.91 5.74 -9.36
CA THR A 149 34.25 5.98 -8.07
C THR A 149 32.87 6.61 -8.27
N TYR A 150 32.75 7.63 -9.12
CA TYR A 150 31.46 8.28 -9.41
C TYR A 150 30.48 7.36 -10.14
N LEU A 151 30.95 6.44 -10.99
CA LEU A 151 30.09 5.38 -11.55
C LEU A 151 29.56 4.43 -10.47
N SER A 152 30.41 4.01 -9.54
CA SER A 152 29.99 3.17 -8.40
C SER A 152 29.00 3.92 -7.50
N GLU A 153 29.20 5.23 -7.28
CA GLU A 153 28.26 6.10 -6.56
C GLU A 153 26.90 6.19 -7.29
N ILE A 154 26.89 6.32 -8.63
CA ILE A 154 25.64 6.29 -9.41
C ILE A 154 24.95 4.92 -9.29
N HIS A 155 25.70 3.81 -9.31
CA HIS A 155 25.14 2.47 -9.12
C HIS A 155 24.48 2.33 -7.74
N LEU A 156 25.14 2.79 -6.67
CA LEU A 156 24.61 2.77 -5.30
C LEU A 156 23.38 3.68 -5.15
N ARG A 157 23.48 4.95 -5.55
CA ARG A 157 22.34 5.90 -5.53
C ARG A 157 21.16 5.44 -6.37
N CYS A 158 21.41 4.63 -7.40
CA CYS A 158 20.39 4.06 -8.27
C CYS A 158 20.10 2.57 -8.01
N ALA A 159 20.48 2.01 -6.86
CA ALA A 159 20.11 0.64 -6.47
C ALA A 159 18.61 0.53 -6.13
N ASP A 160 18.11 1.41 -5.25
CA ASP A 160 16.79 1.25 -4.61
C ASP A 160 15.67 2.18 -5.10
N ILE A 161 15.98 3.11 -6.00
CA ILE A 161 14.99 4.03 -6.56
C ILE A 161 13.99 3.30 -7.47
N PRO A 162 12.70 3.72 -7.57
CA PRO A 162 11.75 3.15 -8.51
C PRO A 162 12.24 3.24 -9.96
N LEU A 163 11.89 2.28 -10.82
CA LEU A 163 12.50 2.16 -12.17
C LEU A 163 12.35 3.42 -13.05
N ARG A 164 11.20 4.14 -13.04
CA ARG A 164 11.07 5.46 -13.71
C ARG A 164 12.10 6.48 -13.24
N MET A 165 12.48 6.41 -11.97
CA MET A 165 13.43 7.35 -11.38
C MET A 165 14.86 7.02 -11.80
N VAL A 166 15.18 5.81 -12.26
CA VAL A 166 16.52 5.49 -12.77
C VAL A 166 16.88 6.41 -13.94
N HIS A 167 16.04 6.54 -14.98
CA HIS A 167 16.32 7.45 -16.09
C HIS A 167 16.52 8.91 -15.63
N HIS A 168 15.60 9.42 -14.80
CA HIS A 168 15.68 10.81 -14.31
C HIS A 168 16.87 11.04 -13.36
N THR A 169 17.22 10.05 -12.54
CA THR A 169 18.27 10.17 -11.51
C THR A 169 19.65 9.96 -12.09
N VAL A 170 19.88 8.99 -13.02
CA VAL A 170 21.17 8.98 -13.72
C VAL A 170 21.32 10.22 -14.59
N GLY A 171 20.26 10.73 -15.23
CA GLY A 171 20.29 12.02 -15.94
C GLY A 171 20.72 13.18 -15.03
N GLN A 172 20.14 13.29 -13.83
CA GLN A 172 20.57 14.28 -12.84
C GLN A 172 22.01 14.08 -12.35
N LEU A 173 22.45 12.85 -12.11
CA LEU A 173 23.79 12.56 -11.59
C LEU A 173 24.88 12.74 -12.65
N VAL A 174 24.61 12.34 -13.90
CA VAL A 174 25.50 12.60 -15.05
C VAL A 174 25.63 14.10 -15.31
N HIS A 175 24.52 14.85 -15.26
CA HIS A 175 24.58 16.31 -15.41
C HIS A 175 25.35 17.00 -14.26
N ARG A 176 25.23 16.50 -13.01
CA ARG A 176 26.00 16.98 -11.85
C ARG A 176 27.42 16.42 -11.75
N ALA A 177 27.88 15.59 -12.67
CA ALA A 177 29.20 14.99 -12.59
C ALA A 177 30.33 16.05 -12.60
N PRO A 178 31.45 15.80 -11.89
CA PRO A 178 32.66 16.62 -11.99
C PRO A 178 33.11 16.81 -13.44
N GLU A 179 33.57 18.01 -13.77
CA GLU A 179 33.78 18.46 -15.15
C GLU A 179 34.72 17.56 -15.95
N GLY A 180 35.89 17.21 -15.39
CA GLY A 180 36.88 16.31 -16.01
C GLY A 180 36.41 14.87 -16.28
N ILE A 181 35.23 14.46 -15.78
CA ILE A 181 34.59 13.18 -16.11
C ILE A 181 33.23 13.30 -16.79
N ARG A 182 32.62 14.49 -16.86
CA ARG A 182 31.26 14.67 -17.42
C ARG A 182 31.17 14.21 -18.87
N GLY A 183 32.15 14.57 -19.70
CA GLY A 183 32.25 14.12 -21.10
C GLY A 183 32.51 12.63 -21.30
N ARG A 184 32.72 11.85 -20.22
CA ARG A 184 32.93 10.39 -20.26
C ARG A 184 31.65 9.60 -19.91
N LEU A 185 30.62 10.29 -19.43
CA LEU A 185 29.41 9.69 -18.86
C LEU A 185 28.24 9.81 -19.84
N ASP A 186 28.07 8.82 -20.72
CA ASP A 186 26.84 8.67 -21.49
C ASP A 186 25.70 8.21 -20.57
N ALA A 187 24.63 9.01 -20.48
CA ALA A 187 23.50 8.73 -19.60
C ALA A 187 22.79 7.41 -19.95
N ASP A 188 22.74 7.01 -21.22
CA ASP A 188 22.03 5.78 -21.62
C ASP A 188 22.87 4.51 -21.43
N ARG A 189 24.19 4.59 -21.55
CA ARG A 189 25.10 3.52 -21.14
C ARG A 189 25.16 3.36 -19.63
N VAL A 190 25.13 4.46 -18.87
CA VAL A 190 25.05 4.41 -17.40
C VAL A 190 23.69 3.86 -16.94
N ARG A 191 22.59 4.30 -17.57
CA ARG A 191 21.25 3.75 -17.35
C ARG A 191 21.19 2.24 -17.58
N ARG A 192 21.76 1.76 -18.69
CA ARG A 192 21.89 0.32 -18.97
C ARG A 192 22.71 -0.38 -17.89
N ALA A 193 23.92 0.09 -17.59
CA ALA A 193 24.77 -0.53 -16.56
C ALA A 193 24.11 -0.64 -15.17
N VAL A 194 23.28 0.34 -14.77
CA VAL A 194 22.45 0.27 -13.55
C VAL A 194 21.38 -0.83 -13.65
N LEU A 195 20.66 -0.90 -14.77
CA LEU A 195 19.59 -1.89 -14.98
C LEU A 195 20.14 -3.30 -15.16
N ASP A 196 21.29 -3.45 -15.81
CA ASP A 196 22.00 -4.71 -16.00
C ASP A 196 22.53 -5.22 -14.65
N ARG A 197 23.10 -4.35 -13.81
CA ARG A 197 23.52 -4.71 -12.45
C ARG A 197 22.34 -5.14 -11.58
N ARG A 198 21.21 -4.42 -11.60
CA ARG A 198 19.95 -4.83 -10.93
C ARG A 198 19.36 -6.15 -11.43
N ARG A 199 19.83 -6.69 -12.55
CA ARG A 199 19.40 -7.97 -13.13
C ARG A 199 20.42 -9.08 -12.93
N ALA A 200 21.70 -8.76 -12.74
CA ALA A 200 22.77 -9.74 -12.58
C ALA A 200 22.55 -10.67 -11.38
N ASP A 201 21.97 -10.13 -10.30
CA ASP A 201 21.70 -10.86 -9.06
C ASP A 201 20.32 -11.57 -9.07
N LYS A 202 19.53 -11.40 -10.14
CA LYS A 202 18.16 -11.95 -10.29
C LYS A 202 18.15 -13.16 -11.25
N PRO A 203 17.36 -14.21 -10.97
CA PRO A 203 17.16 -15.31 -11.91
C PRO A 203 16.27 -14.90 -13.11
N PRO A 204 16.18 -15.73 -14.16
CA PRO A 204 15.18 -15.55 -15.22
C PRO A 204 13.74 -15.48 -14.66
N PRO A 205 12.79 -14.81 -15.34
CA PRO A 205 11.39 -14.82 -14.93
C PRO A 205 10.81 -16.26 -14.95
N PRO A 206 10.18 -16.73 -13.86
CA PRO A 206 9.74 -18.11 -13.72
C PRO A 206 8.44 -18.34 -14.50
N ARG A 207 8.34 -19.47 -15.21
CA ARG A 207 7.20 -19.79 -16.07
C ARG A 207 6.02 -20.34 -15.28
N THR A 208 6.27 -21.16 -14.26
CA THR A 208 5.22 -21.71 -13.37
C THR A 208 5.38 -21.23 -11.94
N ILE A 209 4.30 -21.38 -11.16
CA ILE A 209 4.24 -20.94 -9.77
C ILE A 209 5.11 -21.85 -8.87
N GLU A 210 5.25 -23.13 -9.22
CA GLU A 210 6.18 -24.08 -8.59
C GLU A 210 7.65 -23.78 -8.93
N GLU A 211 7.93 -23.25 -10.12
CA GLU A 211 9.27 -22.76 -10.47
C GLU A 211 9.64 -21.56 -9.60
N MET A 212 8.69 -20.64 -9.38
CA MET A 212 8.87 -19.49 -8.50
C MET A 212 9.09 -19.90 -7.03
N ASP A 213 8.30 -20.84 -6.49
CA ASP A 213 8.50 -21.41 -5.15
C ASP A 213 9.89 -22.06 -5.01
N ARG A 214 10.30 -22.89 -5.97
CA ARG A 214 11.61 -23.56 -5.96
C ARG A 214 12.77 -22.58 -5.96
N VAL A 215 12.68 -21.48 -6.72
CA VAL A 215 13.70 -20.42 -6.75
C VAL A 215 13.73 -19.66 -5.41
N LEU A 216 12.59 -19.27 -4.86
CA LEU A 216 12.50 -18.57 -3.57
C LEU A 216 13.01 -19.40 -2.38
N ARG A 217 12.95 -20.74 -2.47
CA ARG A 217 13.54 -21.68 -1.48
C ARG A 217 15.01 -22.00 -1.71
N SER A 218 15.58 -21.59 -2.84
CA SER A 218 16.97 -21.93 -3.18
C SER A 218 17.96 -21.02 -2.43
N PRO A 219 19.04 -21.54 -1.82
CA PRO A 219 20.02 -20.71 -1.10
C PRO A 219 20.66 -19.60 -1.96
N GLN A 220 20.70 -19.78 -3.28
CA GLN A 220 21.21 -18.78 -4.23
C GLN A 220 20.32 -17.52 -4.31
N TYR A 221 19.00 -17.68 -4.18
CA TYR A 221 18.01 -16.61 -4.38
C TYR A 221 17.10 -16.38 -3.17
N GLU A 222 17.41 -16.98 -2.02
CA GLU A 222 16.72 -16.79 -0.73
C GLU A 222 16.59 -15.31 -0.35
N HIS A 223 17.55 -14.49 -0.76
CA HIS A 223 17.53 -13.04 -0.58
C HIS A 223 16.28 -12.37 -1.19
N LEU A 224 15.63 -12.96 -2.22
CA LEU A 224 14.36 -12.48 -2.79
C LEU A 224 13.15 -12.81 -1.90
N GLY A 225 13.26 -13.82 -1.04
CA GLY A 225 12.25 -14.21 -0.05
C GLY A 225 12.42 -13.53 1.32
N ARG A 226 13.55 -12.83 1.56
CA ARG A 226 13.87 -12.13 2.80
C ARG A 226 13.65 -10.63 2.71
N SER A 227 13.68 -9.95 3.86
CA SER A 227 13.71 -8.48 3.98
C SER A 227 15.02 -7.87 3.47
N ARG A 228 15.07 -6.54 3.37
CA ARG A 228 16.19 -5.79 2.74
C ARG A 228 17.49 -5.82 3.54
N ASP A 229 17.39 -6.10 4.83
CA ASP A 229 18.48 -6.36 5.78
C ASP A 229 18.83 -7.87 5.87
N GLY A 230 18.01 -8.76 5.29
CA GLY A 230 18.16 -10.21 5.36
C GLY A 230 17.56 -10.86 6.61
N GLU A 231 17.22 -10.08 7.65
CA GLU A 231 16.88 -10.56 8.99
C GLU A 231 15.52 -11.26 9.09
N GLN A 232 14.56 -10.93 8.23
CA GLN A 232 13.19 -11.45 8.27
C GLN A 232 12.88 -12.29 7.04
N ALA A 233 12.46 -13.54 7.24
CA ALA A 233 11.83 -14.33 6.19
C ALA A 233 10.44 -13.74 5.89
N LEU A 234 10.27 -13.15 4.70
CA LEU A 234 9.00 -12.58 4.25
C LEU A 234 8.19 -13.62 3.45
N TYR A 235 8.84 -14.46 2.66
CA TYR A 235 8.20 -15.57 1.96
C TYR A 235 7.91 -16.72 2.93
N ASP A 236 6.65 -17.14 3.02
CA ASP A 236 6.24 -18.27 3.87
C ASP A 236 6.14 -19.57 3.07
N GLY A 237 5.58 -19.52 1.86
CA GLY A 237 5.57 -20.68 0.97
C GLY A 237 4.43 -20.73 -0.06
N MET A 238 4.32 -21.89 -0.69
CA MET A 238 3.26 -22.23 -1.62
C MET A 238 2.15 -23.03 -0.92
N LEU A 239 0.90 -22.63 -1.15
CA LEU A 239 -0.31 -23.23 -0.56
C LEU A 239 -1.28 -23.70 -1.66
N GLY A 240 -2.29 -24.48 -1.28
CA GLY A 240 -3.36 -24.97 -2.16
C GLY A 240 -2.95 -26.14 -3.08
N PRO A 241 -3.92 -26.86 -3.69
CA PRO A 241 -3.65 -27.97 -4.60
C PRO A 241 -3.18 -27.50 -6.00
N PRO A 242 -2.69 -28.41 -6.87
CA PRO A 242 -2.33 -28.08 -8.26
C PRO A 242 -3.46 -27.36 -9.00
N GLY A 243 -3.12 -26.33 -9.78
CA GLY A 243 -4.11 -25.48 -10.46
C GLY A 243 -4.92 -24.53 -9.56
N ALA A 244 -4.75 -24.61 -8.24
CA ALA A 244 -5.29 -23.68 -7.24
C ALA A 244 -4.19 -23.17 -6.30
N ARG A 245 -2.96 -23.07 -6.80
CA ARG A 245 -1.79 -22.69 -6.02
C ARG A 245 -1.86 -21.22 -5.61
N VAL A 246 -1.24 -20.93 -4.47
CA VAL A 246 -1.00 -19.59 -3.96
C VAL A 246 0.45 -19.48 -3.51
N LEU A 247 1.15 -18.37 -3.79
CA LEU A 247 2.42 -18.02 -3.14
C LEU A 247 2.15 -16.96 -2.08
N LEU A 248 2.56 -17.20 -0.84
CA LEU A 248 2.28 -16.35 0.32
C LEU A 248 3.56 -15.68 0.85
N TRP A 249 3.48 -14.37 1.04
CA TRP A 249 4.41 -13.58 1.85
C TRP A 249 3.69 -13.05 3.08
N VAL A 250 4.32 -13.13 4.25
CA VAL A 250 3.79 -12.71 5.55
C VAL A 250 4.83 -11.86 6.27
N PHE A 251 4.45 -10.66 6.70
CA PHE A 251 5.30 -9.80 7.51
C PHE A 251 5.22 -10.26 8.97
N ARG A 252 5.90 -11.36 9.29
CA ARG A 252 5.82 -12.06 10.59
C ARG A 252 6.03 -11.14 11.80
N ASN A 253 6.94 -10.17 11.70
CA ASN A 253 7.16 -9.16 12.74
C ASN A 253 6.02 -8.12 12.87
N VAL A 254 5.33 -7.78 11.78
CA VAL A 254 4.09 -6.99 11.83
C VAL A 254 2.93 -7.81 12.41
N LEU A 255 2.84 -9.09 12.04
CA LEU A 255 1.82 -10.01 12.54
C LEU A 255 1.96 -10.23 14.05
N ALA A 256 3.18 -10.31 14.58
CA ALA A 256 3.45 -10.36 16.03
C ALA A 256 3.19 -9.03 16.77
N PHE A 257 3.12 -7.89 16.06
CA PHE A 257 2.85 -6.57 16.64
C PHE A 257 1.35 -6.27 16.80
N ILE A 258 0.49 -6.90 16.00
CA ILE A 258 -0.97 -6.62 15.99
C ILE A 258 -1.74 -7.50 16.99
N SER A 259 -2.55 -6.86 17.86
CA SER A 259 -3.56 -7.55 18.66
C SER A 259 -4.85 -7.79 17.87
N ALA A 260 -5.75 -8.63 18.39
CA ALA A 260 -7.03 -8.96 17.76
C ALA A 260 -7.97 -7.75 17.55
N ASP A 261 -7.74 -6.65 18.28
CA ASP A 261 -8.49 -5.39 18.20
C ASP A 261 -8.08 -4.51 17.00
N TYR A 262 -6.93 -4.79 16.38
CA TYR A 262 -6.47 -4.04 15.22
C TYR A 262 -7.42 -4.28 14.03
N PRO A 263 -7.90 -3.22 13.37
CA PRO A 263 -8.83 -3.37 12.26
C PRO A 263 -8.11 -4.01 11.07
N LEU A 264 -8.57 -5.19 10.64
CA LEU A 264 -8.08 -5.85 9.44
C LEU A 264 -8.91 -5.47 8.22
N PHE A 265 -8.21 -5.37 7.08
CA PHE A 265 -8.81 -5.13 5.79
C PHE A 265 -8.16 -6.06 4.76
N SER A 266 -8.95 -6.57 3.83
CA SER A 266 -8.40 -7.32 2.70
C SER A 266 -9.20 -7.10 1.42
N ASP A 267 -8.48 -7.06 0.32
CA ASP A 267 -8.96 -6.73 -1.03
C ASP A 267 -7.97 -7.36 -2.05
N ALA A 268 -8.30 -7.34 -3.34
CA ALA A 268 -7.44 -7.89 -4.39
C ALA A 268 -7.07 -6.83 -5.44
N THR A 269 -5.89 -6.99 -6.05
CA THR A 269 -5.43 -6.14 -7.16
C THR A 269 -4.90 -6.97 -8.33
N PHE A 270 -5.11 -6.44 -9.53
CA PHE A 270 -4.89 -7.12 -10.81
C PHE A 270 -3.75 -6.47 -11.61
N ASP A 271 -3.59 -5.15 -11.54
CA ASP A 271 -2.65 -4.37 -12.38
C ASP A 271 -1.16 -4.73 -12.17
N ILE A 272 -0.83 -5.20 -10.97
CA ILE A 272 0.53 -5.53 -10.53
C ILE A 272 0.87 -7.03 -10.69
N VAL A 273 -0.09 -7.87 -11.09
CA VAL A 273 0.13 -9.29 -11.29
C VAL A 273 1.13 -9.49 -12.43
N PRO A 274 2.25 -10.21 -12.21
CA PRO A 274 3.24 -10.40 -13.25
C PRO A 274 2.71 -11.37 -14.30
N ALA A 275 3.02 -11.11 -15.58
CA ALA A 275 2.59 -11.98 -16.70
C ALA A 275 3.27 -13.36 -16.72
N LEU A 276 4.25 -13.58 -15.84
CA LEU A 276 4.93 -14.83 -15.54
C LEU A 276 5.19 -14.88 -14.03
N PRO A 277 4.80 -15.93 -13.28
CA PRO A 277 4.20 -17.20 -13.73
C PRO A 277 2.88 -17.12 -14.50
N ILE A 278 2.67 -18.09 -15.41
CA ILE A 278 1.42 -18.25 -16.16
C ILE A 278 0.30 -18.73 -15.22
N GLY A 279 -0.92 -18.23 -15.43
CA GLY A 279 -2.10 -18.66 -14.68
C GLY A 279 -2.28 -17.96 -13.32
N LEU A 280 -1.52 -16.91 -13.03
CA LEU A 280 -1.83 -16.00 -11.93
C LEU A 280 -3.04 -15.12 -12.29
N HIS A 281 -4.01 -15.05 -11.39
CA HIS A 281 -5.24 -14.26 -11.58
C HIS A 281 -5.24 -12.96 -10.78
N GLN A 282 -4.64 -12.92 -9.59
CA GLN A 282 -4.67 -11.75 -8.71
C GLN A 282 -3.55 -11.74 -7.67
N LEU A 283 -3.26 -10.56 -7.14
CA LEU A 283 -2.55 -10.35 -5.89
C LEU A 283 -3.59 -9.98 -4.81
N PHE A 284 -3.85 -10.90 -3.88
CA PHE A 284 -4.64 -10.62 -2.68
C PHE A 284 -3.75 -9.98 -1.60
N VAL A 285 -4.29 -9.01 -0.87
CA VAL A 285 -3.55 -8.24 0.14
C VAL A 285 -4.33 -8.19 1.44
N VAL A 286 -3.65 -8.44 2.57
CA VAL A 286 -4.17 -8.20 3.92
C VAL A 286 -3.38 -7.04 4.54
N VAL A 287 -4.08 -6.01 5.02
CA VAL A 287 -3.50 -4.84 5.67
C VAL A 287 -4.22 -4.52 6.98
N THR A 288 -3.54 -3.82 7.87
CA THR A 288 -4.12 -3.15 9.04
C THR A 288 -3.87 -1.64 8.98
N THR A 289 -4.27 -0.92 10.03
CA THR A 289 -3.86 0.47 10.26
C THR A 289 -3.23 0.68 11.63
N TYR A 290 -2.10 1.40 11.68
CA TYR A 290 -1.44 1.83 12.91
C TYR A 290 -1.04 3.31 12.80
N LEU A 291 -1.39 4.12 13.80
CA LEU A 291 -1.30 5.60 13.78
C LEU A 291 -1.76 6.21 12.43
N ASP A 292 -2.89 5.70 11.92
CA ASP A 292 -3.52 6.02 10.62
C ASP A 292 -2.70 5.72 9.36
N HIS A 293 -1.47 5.21 9.48
CA HIS A 293 -0.76 4.56 8.37
C HIS A 293 -1.45 3.25 7.98
N VAL A 294 -1.22 2.81 6.75
CA VAL A 294 -1.65 1.49 6.29
C VAL A 294 -0.43 0.59 6.33
N ILE A 295 -0.53 -0.51 7.05
CA ILE A 295 0.56 -1.45 7.32
C ILE A 295 0.17 -2.80 6.72
N PRO A 296 0.89 -3.33 5.71
CA PRO A 296 0.62 -4.66 5.17
C PRO A 296 0.96 -5.75 6.17
N VAL A 297 0.13 -6.78 6.22
CA VAL A 297 0.32 -7.99 7.04
C VAL A 297 0.75 -9.16 6.14
N ALA A 298 0.13 -9.30 4.97
CA ALA A 298 0.43 -10.37 4.03
C ALA A 298 0.07 -10.03 2.57
N TYR A 299 0.75 -10.72 1.65
CA TYR A 299 0.52 -10.69 0.21
C TYR A 299 0.41 -12.12 -0.33
N ALA A 300 -0.56 -12.37 -1.20
CA ALA A 300 -0.78 -13.69 -1.80
C ALA A 300 -0.99 -13.59 -3.33
N LEU A 301 -0.06 -14.16 -4.11
CA LEU A 301 -0.26 -14.36 -5.56
C LEU A 301 -1.08 -15.63 -5.77
N MET A 302 -2.25 -15.52 -6.40
CA MET A 302 -3.24 -16.61 -6.46
C MET A 302 -3.53 -17.05 -7.90
N MET A 303 -3.62 -18.37 -8.13
CA MET A 303 -4.13 -18.93 -9.39
C MET A 303 -5.66 -18.96 -9.50
N ARG A 304 -6.39 -18.88 -8.38
CA ARG A 304 -7.86 -18.87 -8.35
C ARG A 304 -8.37 -17.85 -7.34
N LYS A 305 -9.59 -17.36 -7.56
CA LYS A 305 -10.33 -16.50 -6.63
C LYS A 305 -11.58 -17.24 -6.17
N ASP A 306 -11.35 -18.18 -5.27
CA ASP A 306 -12.35 -19.10 -4.74
C ASP A 306 -12.15 -19.36 -3.25
N GLU A 307 -13.21 -19.83 -2.60
CA GLU A 307 -13.25 -19.97 -1.15
C GLU A 307 -12.15 -20.90 -0.60
N PRO A 308 -11.79 -22.04 -1.24
CA PRO A 308 -10.63 -22.84 -0.83
C PRO A 308 -9.30 -22.07 -0.85
N SER A 309 -8.98 -21.35 -1.94
CA SER A 309 -7.72 -20.61 -2.05
C SER A 309 -7.62 -19.48 -1.01
N TYR A 310 -8.71 -18.74 -0.79
CA TYR A 310 -8.78 -17.76 0.30
C TYR A 310 -8.68 -18.43 1.69
N THR A 311 -9.32 -19.58 1.90
CA THR A 311 -9.28 -20.31 3.17
C THR A 311 -7.87 -20.79 3.48
N HIS A 312 -7.12 -21.29 2.50
CA HIS A 312 -5.72 -21.67 2.68
C HIS A 312 -4.86 -20.50 3.16
N ILE A 313 -5.01 -19.30 2.56
CA ILE A 313 -4.30 -18.09 3.00
C ILE A 313 -4.68 -17.71 4.44
N ILE A 314 -5.98 -17.56 4.70
CA ILE A 314 -6.47 -17.00 5.96
C ILE A 314 -6.21 -17.96 7.13
N ARG A 315 -6.34 -19.28 6.90
CA ARG A 315 -5.97 -20.32 7.88
C ARG A 315 -4.46 -20.31 8.14
N ARG A 316 -3.65 -20.17 7.10
CA ARG A 316 -2.20 -20.05 7.25
C ARG A 316 -1.79 -18.82 8.06
N LEU A 317 -2.47 -17.68 7.89
CA LEU A 317 -2.23 -16.50 8.72
C LEU A 317 -2.63 -16.75 10.19
N GLN A 318 -3.74 -17.45 10.44
CA GLN A 318 -4.15 -17.86 11.79
C GLN A 318 -3.11 -18.80 12.45
N GLU A 319 -2.62 -19.82 11.73
CA GLU A 319 -1.54 -20.72 12.18
C GLU A 319 -0.26 -19.95 12.56
N LEU A 320 0.04 -18.86 11.85
CA LEU A 320 1.19 -18.00 12.09
C LEU A 320 1.00 -17.00 13.24
N GLY A 321 -0.18 -16.99 13.88
CA GLY A 321 -0.51 -16.17 15.06
C GLY A 321 -1.47 -15.00 14.81
N LEU A 322 -2.03 -14.85 13.60
CA LEU A 322 -2.99 -13.78 13.33
C LEU A 322 -4.26 -13.98 14.18
N SER A 323 -4.50 -13.08 15.13
CA SER A 323 -5.77 -12.96 15.83
C SER A 323 -6.57 -11.80 15.24
N ALA A 324 -7.90 -11.96 15.16
CA ALA A 324 -8.78 -10.96 14.56
C ALA A 324 -10.18 -11.04 15.17
N LEU A 325 -10.68 -9.94 15.73
CA LEU A 325 -12.09 -9.81 16.14
C LEU A 325 -12.99 -9.32 15.00
N ALA A 326 -12.43 -8.57 14.05
CA ALA A 326 -13.17 -8.05 12.91
C ALA A 326 -12.31 -7.88 11.65
N VAL A 327 -12.95 -8.03 10.49
CA VAL A 327 -12.40 -7.67 9.18
C VAL A 327 -13.38 -6.83 8.38
N THR A 328 -12.88 -5.97 7.50
CA THR A 328 -13.65 -5.29 6.46
C THR A 328 -13.11 -5.62 5.07
N THR A 329 -13.96 -6.21 4.24
CA THR A 329 -13.64 -6.67 2.88
C THR A 329 -14.34 -5.80 1.83
N ASP A 330 -14.21 -6.16 0.55
CA ASP A 330 -15.20 -5.83 -0.47
C ASP A 330 -16.48 -6.70 -0.27
N TYR A 331 -17.18 -7.11 -1.34
CA TYR A 331 -18.30 -8.07 -1.28
C TYR A 331 -18.04 -9.40 -2.03
N GLU A 332 -16.79 -9.79 -2.29
CA GLU A 332 -16.50 -11.11 -2.85
C GLU A 332 -16.89 -12.21 -1.85
N LEU A 333 -17.94 -12.98 -2.19
CA LEU A 333 -18.52 -13.99 -1.31
C LEU A 333 -17.51 -15.07 -0.91
N ALA A 334 -16.62 -15.46 -1.82
CA ALA A 334 -15.56 -16.44 -1.56
C ALA A 334 -14.60 -15.98 -0.45
N GLN A 335 -14.13 -14.74 -0.52
CA GLN A 335 -13.31 -14.10 0.51
C GLN A 335 -14.10 -13.94 1.82
N MET A 336 -15.36 -13.47 1.73
CA MET A 336 -16.23 -13.27 2.91
C MET A 336 -16.62 -14.56 3.64
N ASN A 337 -16.70 -15.68 2.92
CA ASN A 337 -16.94 -16.98 3.52
C ASN A 337 -15.65 -17.50 4.17
N ALA A 338 -14.52 -17.50 3.46
CA ALA A 338 -13.23 -17.97 3.98
C ALA A 338 -12.83 -17.31 5.32
N TRP A 339 -12.98 -15.99 5.46
CA TRP A 339 -12.76 -15.29 6.74
C TRP A 339 -13.66 -15.81 7.87
N ARG A 340 -14.92 -16.13 7.59
CA ARG A 340 -15.86 -16.72 8.56
C ARG A 340 -15.53 -18.18 8.86
N THR A 341 -15.11 -18.96 7.86
CA THR A 341 -14.73 -20.38 8.02
C THR A 341 -13.52 -20.53 8.94
N VAL A 342 -12.58 -19.57 8.93
CA VAL A 342 -11.38 -19.60 9.77
C VAL A 342 -11.58 -18.93 11.14
N PHE A 343 -12.21 -17.75 11.22
CA PHE A 343 -12.32 -16.98 12.47
C PHE A 343 -13.71 -17.02 13.12
N GLY A 344 -14.74 -17.51 12.43
CA GLY A 344 -16.14 -17.50 12.91
C GLY A 344 -16.42 -18.31 14.18
N ALA A 345 -15.53 -19.22 14.55
CA ALA A 345 -15.59 -20.03 15.78
C ALA A 345 -14.44 -19.71 16.78
N GLY A 346 -13.58 -18.72 16.48
CA GLY A 346 -12.24 -18.62 17.08
C GLY A 346 -12.15 -18.06 18.50
N HIS A 347 -13.18 -17.37 19.01
CA HIS A 347 -13.09 -16.61 20.26
C HIS A 347 -14.31 -16.89 21.19
N PRO A 348 -14.10 -17.57 22.34
CA PRO A 348 -15.12 -17.69 23.36
C PRO A 348 -15.64 -16.32 23.82
N GLY A 349 -16.95 -16.12 23.81
CA GLY A 349 -17.61 -14.88 24.27
C GLY A 349 -17.59 -13.70 23.29
N VAL A 350 -16.82 -13.74 22.18
CA VAL A 350 -16.77 -12.64 21.20
C VAL A 350 -16.98 -13.15 19.77
N ALA A 351 -18.14 -12.84 19.19
CA ALA A 351 -18.47 -13.25 17.82
C ALA A 351 -17.65 -12.45 16.78
N PHE A 352 -16.85 -13.15 15.98
CA PHE A 352 -16.07 -12.56 14.88
C PHE A 352 -16.95 -11.78 13.89
N GLN A 353 -16.57 -10.54 13.60
CA GLN A 353 -17.40 -9.62 12.82
C GLN A 353 -16.81 -9.31 11.43
N ILE A 354 -17.46 -9.77 10.37
CA ILE A 354 -17.14 -9.37 8.99
C ILE A 354 -18.16 -8.35 8.44
N SER A 355 -17.67 -7.26 7.85
CA SER A 355 -18.48 -6.34 7.05
C SER A 355 -17.89 -6.15 5.65
N GLY A 356 -18.74 -5.89 4.66
CA GLY A 356 -18.26 -5.33 3.39
C GLY A 356 -18.00 -3.82 3.46
N CYS A 357 -17.42 -3.30 2.38
CA CYS A 357 -17.03 -1.90 2.23
C CYS A 357 -18.23 -1.01 1.84
N LEU A 358 -18.54 0.01 2.65
CA LEU A 358 -19.63 0.95 2.37
C LEU A 358 -19.47 1.70 1.04
N VAL A 359 -18.23 1.96 0.61
CA VAL A 359 -17.96 2.63 -0.68
C VAL A 359 -18.29 1.69 -1.84
N HIS A 360 -17.93 0.41 -1.76
CA HIS A 360 -18.31 -0.60 -2.76
C HIS A 360 -19.82 -0.86 -2.79
N HIS A 361 -20.49 -0.90 -1.63
CA HIS A 361 -21.96 -0.94 -1.54
C HIS A 361 -22.59 0.26 -2.26
N THR A 362 -22.16 1.48 -1.89
CA THR A 362 -22.68 2.71 -2.48
C THR A 362 -22.46 2.73 -3.99
N ARG A 363 -21.26 2.37 -4.46
CA ARG A 363 -20.93 2.30 -5.89
C ARG A 363 -21.86 1.33 -6.63
N ALA A 364 -22.11 0.15 -6.08
CA ALA A 364 -22.97 -0.85 -6.71
C ALA A 364 -24.47 -0.47 -6.68
N VAL A 365 -24.95 0.18 -5.62
CA VAL A 365 -26.31 0.75 -5.55
C VAL A 365 -26.50 1.82 -6.63
N TRP A 366 -25.57 2.77 -6.78
CA TRP A 366 -25.69 3.80 -7.82
C TRP A 366 -25.43 3.26 -9.23
N GLY A 367 -24.50 2.32 -9.43
CA GLY A 367 -24.33 1.62 -10.71
C GLY A 367 -25.59 0.87 -11.15
N SER A 368 -26.40 0.37 -10.21
CA SER A 368 -27.70 -0.23 -10.53
C SER A 368 -28.74 0.79 -11.01
N VAL A 369 -28.64 2.08 -10.67
CA VAL A 369 -29.47 3.13 -11.28
C VAL A 369 -29.19 3.23 -12.78
N GLY A 370 -27.93 3.04 -13.19
CA GLY A 370 -27.52 2.95 -14.59
C GLY A 370 -28.01 1.68 -15.28
N ARG A 371 -27.66 0.50 -14.74
CA ARG A 371 -28.07 -0.81 -15.30
C ARG A 371 -29.58 -1.04 -15.39
N LEU A 372 -30.38 -0.28 -14.66
CA LEU A 372 -31.85 -0.36 -14.67
C LEU A 372 -32.50 0.82 -15.43
N ALA A 373 -31.70 1.65 -16.12
CA ALA A 373 -32.14 2.85 -16.87
C ALA A 373 -32.96 3.85 -16.04
N LEU A 374 -32.68 3.93 -14.74
CA LEU A 374 -33.40 4.80 -13.79
C LEU A 374 -32.77 6.20 -13.68
N ARG A 375 -31.70 6.48 -14.42
CA ARG A 375 -31.01 7.77 -14.41
C ARG A 375 -31.93 8.96 -14.70
N PRO A 376 -32.75 9.00 -15.76
CA PRO A 376 -33.62 10.14 -16.02
C PRO A 376 -34.57 10.46 -14.86
N LEU A 377 -35.13 9.43 -14.21
CA LEU A 377 -35.99 9.57 -13.04
C LEU A 377 -35.21 10.10 -11.82
N VAL A 378 -34.01 9.58 -11.56
CA VAL A 378 -33.16 9.98 -10.43
C VAL A 378 -32.52 11.37 -10.63
N GLU A 379 -32.32 11.80 -11.87
CA GLU A 379 -31.81 13.13 -12.21
C GLU A 379 -32.93 14.19 -12.14
N ALA A 380 -34.12 13.90 -12.69
CA ALA A 380 -35.26 14.81 -12.64
C ALA A 380 -35.93 14.91 -11.25
N ASN A 381 -36.14 13.78 -10.57
CA ASN A 381 -36.93 13.74 -9.33
C ASN A 381 -36.06 13.74 -8.07
N ARG A 382 -36.17 14.83 -7.28
CA ARG A 382 -35.43 15.04 -6.02
C ARG A 382 -35.67 13.94 -4.96
N ASP A 383 -36.88 13.39 -4.93
CA ASP A 383 -37.32 12.43 -3.93
C ASP A 383 -36.91 11.01 -4.36
N ALA A 384 -36.92 10.71 -5.67
CA ALA A 384 -36.26 9.52 -6.20
C ALA A 384 -34.74 9.53 -5.88
N ARG A 385 -34.06 10.67 -6.10
CA ARG A 385 -32.66 10.88 -5.69
C ARG A 385 -32.44 10.75 -4.18
N LYS A 386 -33.43 11.06 -3.35
CA LYS A 386 -33.38 10.84 -1.91
C LYS A 386 -33.56 9.36 -1.55
N CYS A 387 -34.43 8.61 -2.22
CA CYS A 387 -34.51 7.15 -2.09
C CYS A 387 -33.14 6.46 -2.31
N VAL A 388 -32.42 6.80 -3.39
CA VAL A 388 -31.09 6.20 -3.67
C VAL A 388 -30.09 6.52 -2.54
N ARG A 389 -30.08 7.75 -2.03
CA ARG A 389 -29.25 8.12 -0.86
C ARG A 389 -29.64 7.38 0.41
N LEU A 390 -30.94 7.23 0.69
CA LEU A 390 -31.45 6.50 1.85
C LEU A 390 -31.05 5.01 1.79
N LEU A 391 -31.18 4.37 0.61
CA LEU A 391 -30.69 3.00 0.37
C LEU A 391 -29.18 2.89 0.61
N GLY A 392 -28.39 3.88 0.14
CA GLY A 392 -26.96 3.99 0.41
C GLY A 392 -26.60 4.13 1.90
N THR A 393 -27.53 4.60 2.75
CA THR A 393 -27.32 4.70 4.21
C THR A 393 -27.79 3.50 5.02
N LEU A 394 -28.54 2.55 4.44
CA LEU A 394 -29.02 1.37 5.17
C LEU A 394 -27.93 0.56 5.88
N PRO A 395 -26.69 0.38 5.35
CA PRO A 395 -25.59 -0.27 6.08
C PRO A 395 -25.22 0.36 7.43
N ARG A 396 -25.65 1.59 7.74
CA ARG A 396 -25.39 2.25 9.03
C ARG A 396 -26.32 1.80 10.15
N LEU A 397 -27.37 1.03 9.83
CA LEU A 397 -28.26 0.44 10.81
C LEU A 397 -27.66 -0.84 11.41
N PRO A 398 -28.01 -1.18 12.68
CA PRO A 398 -27.81 -2.50 13.24
C PRO A 398 -28.36 -3.60 12.32
N ALA A 399 -27.71 -4.77 12.25
CA ALA A 399 -28.06 -5.82 11.29
C ALA A 399 -29.53 -6.28 11.36
N ASN A 400 -30.10 -6.36 12.56
CA ASN A 400 -31.51 -6.66 12.79
C ASN A 400 -32.46 -5.54 12.31
N SER A 401 -32.02 -4.27 12.37
CA SER A 401 -32.80 -3.09 11.95
C SER A 401 -32.77 -2.82 10.44
N ILE A 402 -31.78 -3.34 9.69
CA ILE A 402 -31.63 -3.09 8.25
C ILE A 402 -32.90 -3.43 7.44
N GLY A 403 -33.55 -4.58 7.72
CA GLY A 403 -34.77 -4.99 7.02
C GLY A 403 -35.96 -4.07 7.28
N ALA A 404 -36.12 -3.63 8.53
CA ALA A 404 -37.12 -2.63 8.91
C ALA A 404 -36.82 -1.26 8.27
N GLY A 405 -35.55 -0.87 8.18
CA GLY A 405 -35.09 0.32 7.46
C GLY A 405 -35.41 0.28 5.97
N PHE A 406 -35.15 -0.84 5.30
CA PHE A 406 -35.48 -1.04 3.89
C PHE A 406 -36.99 -0.89 3.63
N ASN A 407 -37.83 -1.53 4.45
CA ASN A 407 -39.28 -1.37 4.38
C ASN A 407 -39.75 0.06 4.70
N THR A 408 -39.03 0.77 5.58
CA THR A 408 -39.28 2.19 5.86
C THR A 408 -38.97 3.07 4.64
N VAL A 409 -37.88 2.83 3.91
CA VAL A 409 -37.59 3.54 2.65
C VAL A 409 -38.62 3.21 1.56
N LYS A 410 -39.09 1.94 1.46
CA LYS A 410 -40.20 1.57 0.56
C LYS A 410 -41.49 2.33 0.89
N ARG A 411 -41.82 2.54 2.18
CA ARG A 411 -43.00 3.34 2.59
C ARG A 411 -42.81 4.81 2.25
N TRP A 412 -41.67 5.40 2.61
CA TRP A 412 -41.28 6.78 2.31
C TRP A 412 -41.37 7.11 0.81
N ALA A 413 -41.04 6.16 -0.05
CA ALA A 413 -41.14 6.27 -1.51
C ALA A 413 -42.61 6.25 -2.02
N ARG A 414 -43.50 5.48 -1.39
CA ARG A 414 -44.93 5.41 -1.75
C ARG A 414 -45.67 6.68 -1.37
N GLU A 415 -45.41 7.18 -0.16
CA GLU A 415 -45.90 8.48 0.34
C GLU A 415 -45.56 9.67 -0.58
N ARG A 416 -44.57 9.51 -1.47
CA ARG A 416 -44.06 10.55 -2.39
C ARG A 416 -44.28 10.21 -3.87
N GLY A 417 -45.04 9.16 -4.19
CA GLY A 417 -45.35 8.76 -5.57
C GLY A 417 -44.15 8.25 -6.39
N VAL A 418 -42.99 8.02 -5.78
CA VAL A 418 -41.76 7.59 -6.48
C VAL A 418 -41.47 6.08 -6.36
N TYR A 419 -42.37 5.32 -5.72
CA TYR A 419 -42.16 3.89 -5.50
C TYR A 419 -42.18 3.06 -6.79
N GLU A 420 -43.22 3.20 -7.63
CA GLU A 420 -43.36 2.34 -8.82
C GLU A 420 -42.22 2.54 -9.81
N GLY A 421 -41.86 3.79 -10.11
CA GLY A 421 -40.70 4.13 -10.95
C GLY A 421 -39.35 3.68 -10.38
N LEU A 422 -39.26 3.39 -9.07
CA LEU A 422 -38.07 2.82 -8.42
C LEU A 422 -38.22 1.33 -8.07
N TYR A 423 -39.30 0.67 -8.48
CA TYR A 423 -39.54 -0.74 -8.15
C TYR A 423 -38.37 -1.66 -8.58
N PRO A 424 -37.76 -1.52 -9.78
CA PRO A 424 -36.60 -2.32 -10.17
C PRO A 424 -35.40 -2.16 -9.23
N LEU A 425 -35.15 -0.93 -8.73
CA LEU A 425 -34.09 -0.66 -7.76
C LEU A 425 -34.37 -1.32 -6.41
N PHE A 426 -35.63 -1.29 -5.95
CA PHE A 426 -36.01 -1.98 -4.72
C PHE A 426 -35.91 -3.51 -4.86
N ALA A 427 -36.29 -4.08 -6.01
CA ALA A 427 -36.15 -5.51 -6.28
C ALA A 427 -34.67 -5.94 -6.30
N TYR A 428 -33.82 -5.22 -7.05
CA TYR A 428 -32.36 -5.44 -7.04
C TYR A 428 -31.77 -5.31 -5.63
N TYR A 429 -32.14 -4.26 -4.89
CA TYR A 429 -31.58 -4.02 -3.56
C TYR A 429 -31.95 -5.13 -2.58
N TYR A 430 -33.19 -5.61 -2.60
CA TYR A 430 -33.63 -6.74 -1.78
C TYR A 430 -32.80 -7.99 -2.08
N GLN A 431 -32.71 -8.39 -3.35
CA GLN A 431 -32.03 -9.62 -3.74
C GLN A 431 -30.51 -9.54 -3.46
N GLN A 432 -29.84 -8.45 -3.86
CA GLN A 432 -28.39 -8.33 -3.67
C GLN A 432 -28.01 -8.18 -2.19
N TRP A 433 -28.66 -7.26 -1.47
CA TRP A 433 -28.16 -6.81 -0.17
C TRP A 433 -28.83 -7.48 1.03
N LEU A 434 -30.07 -7.96 0.88
CA LEU A 434 -30.81 -8.60 1.96
C LEU A 434 -30.84 -10.12 1.84
N VAL A 435 -30.88 -10.67 0.61
CA VAL A 435 -30.80 -12.12 0.38
C VAL A 435 -29.35 -12.60 0.20
N ILE A 436 -28.64 -12.13 -0.82
CA ILE A 436 -27.31 -12.67 -1.19
C ILE A 436 -26.22 -12.25 -0.18
N VAL A 437 -26.07 -10.95 0.09
CA VAL A 437 -25.06 -10.45 1.05
C VAL A 437 -25.53 -10.63 2.50
N THR A 438 -26.83 -10.57 2.77
CA THR A 438 -27.47 -10.56 4.10
C THR A 438 -27.15 -9.35 4.99
N PRO A 439 -28.09 -8.90 5.86
CA PRO A 439 -27.86 -7.80 6.79
C PRO A 439 -26.64 -7.96 7.71
N ARG A 440 -26.27 -9.19 8.08
CA ARG A 440 -25.11 -9.47 8.95
C ARG A 440 -23.76 -9.16 8.30
N ARG A 441 -23.63 -9.28 6.97
CA ARG A 441 -22.41 -8.87 6.22
C ARG A 441 -22.49 -7.44 5.71
N LEU A 442 -23.71 -6.91 5.59
CA LEU A 442 -23.97 -5.55 5.12
C LEU A 442 -23.73 -4.49 6.19
N THR A 443 -23.99 -4.77 7.48
CA THR A 443 -23.91 -3.75 8.52
C THR A 443 -22.49 -3.21 8.72
N THR A 444 -22.43 -1.91 8.95
CA THR A 444 -21.25 -1.10 9.28
C THR A 444 -21.51 -0.24 10.53
N HIS A 445 -22.58 -0.57 11.27
CA HIS A 445 -22.99 0.11 12.49
C HIS A 445 -21.95 -0.04 13.61
N GLY A 446 -21.70 1.03 14.37
CA GLY A 446 -20.72 1.06 15.46
C GLY A 446 -19.25 0.94 15.02
N ARG A 447 -18.98 0.81 13.71
CA ARG A 447 -17.62 0.69 13.17
C ARG A 447 -17.03 2.05 12.82
N TYR A 448 -15.85 2.35 13.38
CA TYR A 448 -15.05 3.52 12.99
C TYR A 448 -14.51 3.41 11.55
N HIS A 449 -14.07 2.21 11.15
CA HIS A 449 -13.66 1.92 9.78
C HIS A 449 -14.74 1.13 9.05
N THR A 450 -15.20 1.64 7.90
CA THR A 450 -16.32 1.06 7.14
C THR A 450 -16.03 0.93 5.65
N SER A 451 -14.76 0.94 5.26
CA SER A 451 -14.36 0.95 3.86
C SER A 451 -12.93 0.47 3.63
N THR A 452 -12.70 -0.19 2.49
CA THR A 452 -11.38 -0.67 2.04
C THR A 452 -10.50 0.44 1.45
N ASN A 453 -10.82 1.73 1.64
CA ASN A 453 -9.99 2.87 1.20
C ASN A 453 -8.52 2.81 1.66
N VAL A 454 -8.25 2.10 2.75
CA VAL A 454 -6.88 1.83 3.23
C VAL A 454 -6.15 0.85 2.31
N VAL A 455 -6.84 -0.20 1.84
CA VAL A 455 -6.35 -1.13 0.83
C VAL A 455 -6.25 -0.45 -0.54
N GLU A 456 -7.24 0.36 -0.95
CA GLU A 456 -7.14 1.21 -2.16
C GLU A 456 -5.89 2.12 -2.14
N THR A 457 -5.62 2.76 -0.98
CA THR A 457 -4.45 3.61 -0.78
C THR A 457 -3.15 2.81 -0.91
N HIS A 458 -3.17 1.56 -0.46
CA HIS A 458 -2.05 0.65 -0.56
C HIS A 458 -1.88 0.07 -1.99
N HIS A 459 -2.96 -0.29 -2.69
CA HIS A 459 -2.94 -0.65 -4.12
C HIS A 459 -2.38 0.50 -4.97
N HIS A 460 -2.75 1.74 -4.68
CA HIS A 460 -2.14 2.91 -5.32
C HIS A 460 -0.64 3.01 -5.01
N HIS A 461 -0.19 2.74 -3.77
CA HIS A 461 1.23 2.70 -3.42
C HIS A 461 1.99 1.59 -4.16
N LEU A 462 1.44 0.38 -4.20
CA LEU A 462 1.95 -0.74 -4.99
C LEU A 462 2.08 -0.38 -6.47
N ASN A 463 1.03 0.16 -7.09
CA ASN A 463 1.04 0.62 -8.50
C ASN A 463 2.05 1.77 -8.72
N VAL A 464 2.24 2.65 -7.73
CA VAL A 464 3.27 3.70 -7.73
C VAL A 464 4.68 3.12 -7.62
N LEU A 465 4.90 1.97 -6.99
CA LEU A 465 6.19 1.27 -6.99
C LEU A 465 6.41 0.46 -8.28
N ALA A 466 5.41 -0.31 -8.71
CA ALA A 466 5.33 -1.11 -9.93
C ALA A 466 5.54 -0.29 -11.22
N ASN A 467 5.10 0.98 -11.22
CA ASN A 467 5.52 1.98 -12.18
C ASN A 467 5.05 1.73 -13.64
N ALA A 468 3.80 1.30 -13.85
CA ALA A 468 3.12 1.29 -15.16
C ALA A 468 3.86 0.55 -16.31
N HIS A 469 4.77 -0.36 -15.96
CA HIS A 469 5.33 -1.37 -16.84
C HIS A 469 4.91 -2.75 -16.33
N ARG A 470 5.00 -3.78 -17.18
CA ARG A 470 4.75 -5.17 -16.75
C ARG A 470 5.81 -5.55 -15.72
N VAL A 471 5.40 -5.58 -14.45
CA VAL A 471 6.19 -6.09 -13.33
C VAL A 471 6.51 -7.57 -13.61
N ASN A 472 7.73 -8.00 -13.28
CA ASN A 472 8.09 -9.42 -13.25
C ASN A 472 8.09 -9.93 -11.80
N ALA A 473 8.01 -11.25 -11.62
CA ALA A 473 8.02 -11.93 -10.33
C ALA A 473 9.02 -11.36 -9.30
N TRP A 474 10.24 -11.06 -9.73
CA TRP A 474 11.33 -10.60 -8.87
C TRP A 474 11.31 -9.09 -8.59
N ASP A 475 10.73 -8.29 -9.48
CA ASP A 475 10.45 -6.88 -9.21
C ASP A 475 9.32 -6.75 -8.17
N LEU A 476 8.38 -7.71 -8.14
CA LEU A 476 7.33 -7.76 -7.12
C LEU A 476 7.88 -8.13 -5.73
N CYS A 477 8.85 -9.06 -5.66
CA CYS A 477 9.57 -9.34 -4.41
C CYS A 477 10.26 -8.08 -3.84
N GLU A 478 10.93 -7.28 -4.67
CA GLU A 478 11.53 -6.00 -4.26
C GLU A 478 10.50 -4.99 -3.72
N ILE A 479 9.26 -5.03 -4.22
CA ILE A 479 8.14 -4.19 -3.76
C ILE A 479 7.65 -4.66 -2.38
N PHE A 480 7.55 -5.97 -2.14
CA PHE A 480 7.22 -6.53 -0.82
C PHE A 480 8.32 -6.21 0.20
N GLN A 481 9.58 -6.45 -0.15
CA GLN A 481 10.75 -6.05 0.64
C GLN A 481 10.76 -4.56 1.02
N ARG A 482 10.41 -3.70 0.07
CA ARG A 482 10.35 -2.26 0.29
C ARG A 482 9.19 -1.87 1.22
N THR A 483 8.00 -2.42 1.00
CA THR A 483 6.83 -2.13 1.85
C THR A 483 6.96 -2.71 3.26
N HIS A 484 7.72 -3.79 3.44
CA HIS A 484 8.17 -4.29 4.74
C HIS A 484 9.03 -3.25 5.46
N GLY A 485 10.14 -2.82 4.86
CA GLY A 485 11.03 -1.82 5.46
C GLY A 485 10.35 -0.48 5.73
N GLU A 486 9.48 -0.02 4.83
CA GLU A 486 8.64 1.18 5.03
C GLU A 486 7.66 1.01 6.21
N SER A 487 7.20 -0.21 6.50
CA SER A 487 6.32 -0.51 7.65
C SER A 487 7.08 -0.58 8.97
N VAL A 488 8.20 -1.30 9.01
CA VAL A 488 9.06 -1.41 10.20
C VAL A 488 9.57 -0.03 10.63
N ALA A 489 9.98 0.81 9.68
CA ALA A 489 10.40 2.18 9.96
C ALA A 489 9.28 3.07 10.55
N VAL A 490 8.00 2.79 10.24
CA VAL A 490 6.85 3.49 10.83
C VAL A 490 6.53 2.98 12.23
N ILE A 491 6.65 1.66 12.48
CA ILE A 491 6.41 1.06 13.80
C ILE A 491 7.49 1.52 14.79
N ALA A 492 8.77 1.33 14.48
CA ALA A 492 9.87 1.75 15.36
C ALA A 492 9.84 3.26 15.65
N ALA A 493 9.58 4.10 14.63
CA ALA A 493 9.43 5.54 14.84
C ALA A 493 8.25 5.89 15.76
N ALA A 494 7.16 5.13 15.77
CA ALA A 494 6.05 5.34 16.67
C ALA A 494 6.36 4.90 18.11
N GLU A 495 7.06 3.76 18.28
CA GLU A 495 7.50 3.24 19.58
C GLU A 495 8.52 4.16 20.25
N GLU A 496 9.43 4.77 19.47
CA GLU A 496 10.33 5.83 19.91
C GLU A 496 9.63 7.19 20.14
N GLY A 497 8.30 7.28 20.01
CA GLY A 497 7.53 8.52 20.16
C GLY A 497 7.79 9.58 19.08
N ARG A 498 8.52 9.24 18.00
CA ARG A 498 8.84 10.17 16.91
C ARG A 498 7.61 10.44 16.04
N ASN A 499 7.52 11.66 15.51
CA ASN A 499 6.43 12.06 14.64
C ASN A 499 6.51 11.32 13.29
N THR A 500 5.61 10.35 13.06
CA THR A 500 5.54 9.53 11.84
C THR A 500 5.00 10.29 10.61
N GLY A 501 4.82 11.62 10.71
CA GLY A 501 4.54 12.53 9.58
C GLY A 501 3.10 12.53 9.07
N ARG A 502 2.21 11.69 9.63
CA ARG A 502 0.81 11.54 9.22
C ARG A 502 -0.12 12.07 10.30
N LEU A 503 -0.96 13.04 9.92
CA LEU A 503 -1.99 13.62 10.79
C LEU A 503 -3.36 13.14 10.32
N ARG A 504 -4.26 12.85 11.28
CA ARG A 504 -5.68 12.58 10.98
C ARG A 504 -6.29 13.74 10.20
N ASP A 505 -6.93 13.45 9.06
CA ASP A 505 -7.71 14.47 8.36
C ASP A 505 -8.88 14.86 9.28
N ARG A 506 -8.92 16.14 9.67
CA ARG A 506 -9.96 16.72 10.54
C ARG A 506 -11.36 16.39 10.03
N ARG A 507 -11.57 16.30 8.71
CA ARG A 507 -12.86 15.94 8.09
C ARG A 507 -13.29 14.52 8.39
N ASN A 508 -12.35 13.56 8.42
CA ASN A 508 -12.65 12.17 8.74
C ASN A 508 -13.04 12.04 10.22
N VAL A 509 -12.32 12.74 11.11
CA VAL A 509 -12.63 12.81 12.55
C VAL A 509 -13.99 13.46 12.79
N GLU A 510 -14.32 14.51 12.05
CA GLU A 510 -15.60 15.21 12.14
C GLU A 510 -16.77 14.37 11.60
N MET A 511 -16.59 13.69 10.46
CA MET A 511 -17.58 12.76 9.91
C MET A 511 -17.82 11.55 10.84
N ALA A 512 -16.78 10.97 11.43
CA ALA A 512 -16.91 9.90 12.42
C ALA A 512 -17.69 10.34 13.67
N ARG A 513 -17.50 11.58 14.15
CA ARG A 513 -18.30 12.16 15.24
C ARG A 513 -19.77 12.35 14.85
N THR A 514 -20.06 12.78 13.62
CA THR A 514 -21.44 12.93 13.11
C THR A 514 -22.15 11.58 12.99
N ILE A 515 -21.45 10.54 12.50
CA ILE A 515 -21.99 9.17 12.44
C ILE A 515 -22.29 8.67 13.84
N ARG A 516 -21.31 8.70 14.76
CA ARG A 516 -21.50 8.20 16.13
C ARG A 516 -22.65 8.90 16.85
N ARG A 517 -22.76 10.22 16.75
CA ARG A 517 -23.91 10.98 17.32
C ARG A 517 -25.26 10.52 16.78
N ALA A 518 -25.35 10.14 15.51
CA ALA A 518 -26.59 9.60 14.95
C ALA A 518 -26.88 8.18 15.47
N GLU A 519 -25.84 7.36 15.66
CA GLU A 519 -25.95 6.01 16.26
C GLU A 519 -26.37 6.09 17.74
N ASP A 520 -25.74 6.98 18.53
CA ASP A 520 -26.13 7.29 19.91
C ASP A 520 -27.60 7.76 19.99
N GLN A 521 -28.05 8.56 19.02
CA GLN A 521 -29.45 9.04 18.95
C GLN A 521 -30.45 7.97 18.49
N LEU A 522 -30.03 6.99 17.67
CA LEU A 522 -30.85 5.84 17.29
C LEU A 522 -31.08 4.93 18.50
N ALA A 523 -30.05 4.70 19.33
CA ALA A 523 -30.21 4.06 20.63
C ALA A 523 -31.08 4.90 21.58
N GLY A 524 -30.96 6.23 21.53
CA GLY A 524 -31.83 7.20 22.21
C GLY A 524 -33.24 7.37 21.64
N GLY A 525 -33.70 6.49 20.74
CA GLY A 525 -35.09 6.42 20.33
C GLY A 525 -35.54 7.30 19.14
N ILE A 526 -34.63 7.92 18.37
CA ILE A 526 -35.06 8.53 17.09
C ILE A 526 -35.54 7.45 16.12
N THR A 527 -36.52 7.78 15.29
CA THR A 527 -37.04 6.82 14.31
C THR A 527 -36.00 6.46 13.24
N VAL A 528 -36.11 5.26 12.68
CA VAL A 528 -35.19 4.76 11.64
C VAL A 528 -35.12 5.70 10.43
N ILE A 529 -36.22 6.35 10.03
CA ILE A 529 -36.19 7.33 8.93
C ILE A 529 -35.42 8.60 9.31
N GLN A 530 -35.59 9.14 10.51
CA GLN A 530 -34.84 10.31 10.98
C GLN A 530 -33.33 10.03 11.05
N PHE A 531 -32.93 8.81 11.42
CA PHE A 531 -31.53 8.38 11.37
C PHE A 531 -30.99 8.34 9.94
N LEU A 532 -31.68 7.65 9.02
CA LEU A 532 -31.27 7.54 7.61
C LEU A 532 -31.23 8.91 6.92
N GLU A 533 -32.20 9.79 7.18
CA GLU A 533 -32.23 11.14 6.62
C GLU A 533 -31.06 12.00 7.13
N ARG A 534 -30.71 11.94 8.43
CA ARG A 534 -29.54 12.63 8.99
C ARG A 534 -28.23 12.18 8.32
N LEU A 535 -28.08 10.89 8.03
CA LEU A 535 -26.89 10.36 7.37
C LEU A 535 -26.91 10.51 5.84
N SER A 536 -28.08 10.72 5.22
CA SER A 536 -28.22 10.82 3.76
C SER A 536 -27.39 11.97 3.14
N HIS A 537 -27.12 13.01 3.93
CA HIS A 537 -26.26 14.14 3.52
C HIS A 537 -24.76 13.80 3.46
N LEU A 538 -24.31 12.73 4.12
CA LEU A 538 -22.92 12.26 3.95
C LEU A 538 -22.68 11.78 2.50
N MET A 539 -23.72 11.28 1.85
CA MET A 539 -23.71 10.82 0.46
C MET A 539 -23.55 11.97 -0.55
N ASP A 540 -23.84 13.22 -0.17
CA ASP A 540 -23.77 14.38 -1.06
C ASP A 540 -22.32 14.68 -1.51
N ASN A 541 -21.33 14.27 -0.72
CA ASN A 541 -19.91 14.32 -1.09
C ASN A 541 -19.52 13.28 -2.16
N LEU A 542 -20.31 12.21 -2.29
CA LEU A 542 -20.08 11.10 -3.23
C LEU A 542 -20.96 11.24 -4.49
N ALA A 543 -22.10 11.92 -4.39
CA ALA A 543 -23.12 11.99 -5.45
C ALA A 543 -22.58 12.30 -6.87
N PRO A 544 -21.62 13.23 -7.09
CA PRO A 544 -21.08 13.47 -8.44
C PRO A 544 -20.30 12.28 -9.02
N GLN A 545 -19.60 11.53 -8.18
CA GLN A 545 -18.85 10.33 -8.59
C GLN A 545 -19.80 9.16 -8.80
N MET A 546 -20.84 9.07 -7.98
CA MET A 546 -21.85 8.02 -8.08
C MET A 546 -22.77 8.21 -9.30
N ALA A 547 -23.04 9.44 -9.72
CA ALA A 547 -23.70 9.74 -11.00
C ALA A 547 -22.83 9.28 -12.19
N ALA A 548 -21.53 9.57 -12.18
CA ALA A 548 -20.61 9.10 -13.23
C ALA A 548 -20.53 7.56 -13.30
N VAL A 549 -20.64 6.86 -12.17
CA VAL A 549 -20.73 5.38 -12.14
C VAL A 549 -22.05 4.88 -12.71
N ALA A 550 -23.17 5.55 -12.45
CA ALA A 550 -24.44 5.21 -13.08
C ALA A 550 -24.40 5.44 -14.61
N GLU A 551 -23.72 6.50 -15.07
CA GLU A 551 -23.52 6.81 -16.48
C GLU A 551 -22.59 5.81 -17.19
N GLU A 552 -21.49 5.40 -16.54
CA GLU A 552 -20.60 4.33 -17.00
C GLU A 552 -21.35 3.00 -17.17
N GLU A 553 -22.18 2.63 -16.19
CA GLU A 553 -22.93 1.38 -16.17
C GLU A 553 -24.13 1.38 -17.13
N GLU A 554 -24.81 2.51 -17.34
CA GLU A 554 -25.84 2.66 -18.38
C GLU A 554 -25.23 2.61 -19.79
N ARG A 555 -24.07 3.25 -20.00
CA ARG A 555 -23.30 3.14 -21.25
C ARG A 555 -22.85 1.70 -21.54
N ARG A 556 -22.60 0.90 -20.49
CA ARG A 556 -22.19 -0.51 -20.58
C ARG A 556 -23.37 -1.47 -20.79
N PHE A 557 -24.51 -1.15 -20.20
CA PHE A 557 -25.75 -1.93 -20.27
C PHE A 557 -26.91 -0.99 -20.65
N PRO A 558 -26.95 -0.52 -21.91
CA PRO A 558 -27.94 0.47 -22.33
C PRO A 558 -29.36 -0.12 -22.26
N PRO A 559 -30.38 0.70 -21.94
CA PRO A 559 -31.77 0.28 -22.09
C PRO A 559 -32.03 -0.19 -23.52
N ALA A 560 -32.92 -1.17 -23.66
CA ALA A 560 -33.47 -1.51 -24.97
C ALA A 560 -34.11 -0.23 -25.58
N PRO A 561 -33.85 0.09 -26.85
CA PRO A 561 -34.39 1.30 -27.46
C PRO A 561 -35.92 1.20 -27.59
N PRO A 562 -36.64 2.33 -27.82
CA PRO A 562 -38.07 2.30 -28.08
C PRO A 562 -38.39 1.41 -29.28
N GLY A 563 -39.13 0.33 -29.06
CA GLY A 563 -39.37 -0.75 -30.04
C GLY A 563 -38.63 -2.06 -29.75
N GLY A 564 -37.74 -2.10 -28.76
CA GLY A 564 -36.92 -3.26 -28.43
C GLY A 564 -35.61 -3.32 -29.23
N TRP A 565 -34.72 -4.26 -28.88
CA TRP A 565 -33.57 -4.56 -29.75
C TRP A 565 -34.05 -5.21 -31.05
N PRO A 566 -33.44 -4.92 -32.21
CA PRO A 566 -33.79 -5.59 -33.46
C PRO A 566 -33.72 -7.11 -33.28
N HIS A 567 -34.85 -7.78 -33.50
CA HIS A 567 -34.88 -9.24 -33.52
C HIS A 567 -34.00 -9.76 -34.66
N PRO A 568 -33.30 -10.90 -34.50
CA PRO A 568 -32.68 -11.56 -35.64
C PRO A 568 -33.77 -11.88 -36.68
N PRO A 569 -33.48 -11.76 -37.99
CA PRO A 569 -34.48 -11.90 -39.04
C PRO A 569 -35.18 -13.26 -38.92
N GLN A 570 -36.51 -13.23 -38.84
CA GLN A 570 -37.34 -14.43 -38.80
C GLN A 570 -37.48 -15.03 -40.21
N PRO A 571 -37.81 -16.33 -40.34
CA PRO A 571 -37.95 -16.98 -41.66
C PRO A 571 -39.00 -16.32 -42.57
N ASP A 572 -39.92 -15.56 -41.97
CA ASP A 572 -41.11 -14.98 -42.60
C ASP A 572 -40.88 -13.55 -43.15
N ASP A 573 -39.64 -13.03 -43.01
CA ASP A 573 -39.26 -11.68 -43.42
C ASP A 573 -39.17 -11.59 -44.97
N PRO A 574 -39.99 -10.75 -45.66
CA PRO A 574 -40.22 -10.84 -47.11
C PRO A 574 -38.98 -10.57 -47.99
N HIS A 575 -37.86 -10.15 -47.41
CA HIS A 575 -36.58 -10.00 -48.12
C HIS A 575 -35.66 -11.25 -48.08
N MET A 576 -36.05 -12.32 -47.38
CA MET A 576 -35.26 -13.57 -47.28
C MET A 576 -35.64 -14.66 -48.29
N ALA A 577 -36.60 -14.42 -49.19
CA ALA A 577 -37.09 -15.37 -50.20
C ALA A 577 -36.05 -15.68 -51.30
N GLY A 578 -35.02 -16.46 -50.96
CA GLY A 578 -33.98 -16.92 -51.90
C GLY A 578 -32.64 -17.30 -51.29
N VAL A 579 -32.40 -17.08 -49.98
CA VAL A 579 -31.13 -17.44 -49.34
C VAL A 579 -31.18 -18.89 -48.83
N PRO A 580 -30.28 -19.79 -49.29
CA PRO A 580 -30.23 -21.17 -48.76
C PRO A 580 -29.77 -21.15 -47.30
N ALA A 581 -30.46 -21.91 -46.45
CA ALA A 581 -30.16 -21.97 -45.03
C ALA A 581 -28.74 -22.50 -44.75
N PRO A 582 -28.02 -21.95 -43.76
CA PRO A 582 -26.74 -22.50 -43.33
C PRO A 582 -26.95 -23.93 -42.80
N PRO A 583 -26.00 -24.85 -43.02
CA PRO A 583 -26.14 -26.24 -42.56
C PRO A 583 -26.25 -26.29 -41.04
N SER A 584 -27.24 -27.04 -40.55
CA SER A 584 -27.49 -27.23 -39.12
C SER A 584 -26.21 -27.66 -38.38
N PRO A 585 -25.94 -27.15 -37.17
CA PRO A 585 -24.86 -27.69 -36.35
C PRO A 585 -25.12 -29.19 -36.13
N PRO A 586 -24.06 -30.03 -36.13
CA PRO A 586 -24.23 -31.46 -35.87
C PRO A 586 -24.86 -31.66 -34.48
N PRO A 587 -25.70 -32.69 -34.28
CA PRO A 587 -26.26 -32.98 -32.97
C PRO A 587 -25.16 -33.06 -31.91
N GLY A 588 -25.37 -32.37 -30.78
CA GLY A 588 -24.52 -32.56 -29.61
C GLY A 588 -24.53 -34.03 -29.19
N PRO A 589 -23.43 -34.55 -28.61
CA PRO A 589 -23.42 -35.90 -28.09
C PRO A 589 -24.57 -36.07 -27.08
N PRO A 590 -25.28 -37.21 -27.08
CA PRO A 590 -26.35 -37.43 -26.12
C PRO A 590 -25.81 -37.31 -24.69
N PRO A 591 -26.65 -36.89 -23.72
CA PRO A 591 -26.23 -36.85 -22.32
C PRO A 591 -25.75 -38.24 -21.89
N PRO A 592 -24.70 -38.34 -21.05
CA PRO A 592 -24.27 -39.64 -20.53
C PRO A 592 -25.44 -40.30 -19.78
N PRO A 593 -25.55 -41.64 -19.82
CA PRO A 593 -26.58 -42.34 -19.07
C PRO A 593 -26.48 -42.00 -17.58
N PRO A 594 -27.59 -42.01 -16.83
CA PRO A 594 -27.55 -41.83 -15.38
C PRO A 594 -26.54 -42.81 -14.77
N GLY A 595 -25.60 -42.29 -13.98
CA GLY A 595 -24.72 -43.13 -13.18
C GLY A 595 -25.56 -44.02 -12.23
N PRO A 596 -25.05 -45.19 -11.83
CA PRO A 596 -25.72 -45.99 -10.81
C PRO A 596 -25.96 -45.13 -9.57
N PRO A 597 -27.07 -45.35 -8.83
CA PRO A 597 -27.33 -44.60 -7.61
C PRO A 597 -26.14 -44.78 -6.65
N PRO A 598 -25.78 -43.74 -5.87
CA PRO A 598 -24.72 -43.88 -4.88
C PRO A 598 -25.06 -45.05 -3.93
N PRO A 599 -24.06 -45.84 -3.49
CA PRO A 599 -24.30 -46.87 -2.50
C PRO A 599 -24.97 -46.25 -1.27
N GLY A 600 -25.95 -46.94 -0.72
CA GLY A 600 -26.63 -46.49 0.50
C GLY A 600 -25.62 -46.23 1.62
N PRO A 601 -25.93 -45.31 2.56
CA PRO A 601 -25.06 -45.07 3.71
C PRO A 601 -24.80 -46.41 4.43
N PRO A 602 -23.56 -46.66 4.91
CA PRO A 602 -23.29 -47.84 5.69
C PRO A 602 -24.21 -47.88 6.92
N PRO A 603 -24.55 -49.08 7.44
CA PRO A 603 -25.32 -49.18 8.67
C PRO A 603 -24.60 -48.39 9.79
N PRO A 604 -25.35 -47.72 10.68
CA PRO A 604 -24.73 -46.98 11.77
C PRO A 604 -23.88 -47.94 12.62
N PRO A 605 -22.71 -47.51 13.13
CA PRO A 605 -21.96 -48.32 14.07
C PRO A 605 -22.84 -48.67 15.28
N PRO A 606 -22.64 -49.83 15.92
CA PRO A 606 -23.36 -50.16 17.15
C PRO A 606 -23.17 -49.02 18.15
N GLY A 607 -24.27 -48.61 18.78
CA GLY A 607 -24.25 -47.51 19.75
C GLY A 607 -23.25 -47.79 20.87
N PRO A 608 -22.60 -46.75 21.44
CA PRO A 608 -21.71 -46.94 22.57
C PRO A 608 -22.46 -47.65 23.70
N PRO A 609 -21.78 -48.50 24.50
CA PRO A 609 -22.39 -49.10 25.68
C PRO A 609 -22.96 -48.00 26.59
N PRO A 610 -24.02 -48.28 27.37
CA PRO A 610 -24.57 -47.30 28.29
C PRO A 610 -23.46 -46.79 29.22
N PRO A 611 -23.44 -45.48 29.53
CA PRO A 611 -22.40 -44.92 30.37
C PRO A 611 -22.37 -45.65 31.71
N GLY A 612 -21.18 -46.10 32.11
CA GLY A 612 -20.98 -46.65 33.45
C GLY A 612 -21.39 -45.64 34.53
N PRO A 613 -21.74 -46.10 35.73
CA PRO A 613 -22.10 -45.19 36.83
C PRO A 613 -20.96 -44.16 37.02
N PRO A 614 -21.30 -42.88 37.27
CA PRO A 614 -20.29 -41.85 37.40
C PRO A 614 -19.31 -42.19 38.52
N PRO A 615 -18.01 -41.85 38.38
CA PRO A 615 -17.09 -41.99 39.50
C PRO A 615 -17.61 -41.18 40.69
N PRO A 616 -17.42 -41.66 41.94
CA PRO A 616 -17.88 -40.93 43.11
C PRO A 616 -17.30 -39.51 43.09
N GLY A 617 -18.17 -38.52 43.24
CA GLY A 617 -17.78 -37.12 43.20
C GLY A 617 -16.74 -36.80 44.29
N PRO A 618 -15.87 -35.79 44.08
CA PRO A 618 -14.97 -35.34 45.13
C PRO A 618 -15.80 -34.97 46.38
N PRO A 619 -15.29 -35.26 47.60
CA PRO A 619 -16.03 -34.98 48.82
C PRO A 619 -16.39 -33.49 48.91
N PRO A 620 -17.54 -33.15 49.53
CA PRO A 620 -17.96 -31.76 49.63
C PRO A 620 -16.90 -30.92 50.37
N PRO A 621 -16.69 -29.65 49.98
CA PRO A 621 -15.82 -28.76 50.73
C PRO A 621 -16.32 -28.65 52.18
N GLY A 622 -15.39 -28.69 53.14
CA GLY A 622 -15.71 -28.61 54.56
C GLY A 622 -16.46 -27.31 54.91
N PRO A 623 -17.24 -27.31 56.01
CA PRO A 623 -18.04 -26.16 56.40
C PRO A 623 -17.16 -24.92 56.64
N PRO A 624 -17.62 -23.72 56.26
CA PRO A 624 -16.91 -22.48 56.58
C PRO A 624 -16.88 -22.26 58.11
N PRO A 625 -15.87 -21.57 58.64
CA PRO A 625 -15.83 -21.22 60.06
C PRO A 625 -17.03 -20.31 60.42
N PRO A 626 -17.62 -20.46 61.63
CA PRO A 626 -18.78 -19.67 62.02
C PRO A 626 -18.43 -18.18 62.16
N GLY A 627 -19.28 -17.32 61.60
CA GLY A 627 -19.22 -15.88 61.85
C GLY A 627 -19.80 -15.54 63.24
N PRO A 628 -19.37 -14.44 63.87
CA PRO A 628 -19.89 -14.02 65.17
C PRO A 628 -21.34 -13.53 65.08
N GLU A 629 -22.18 -13.91 66.06
CA GLU A 629 -23.57 -13.46 66.17
C GLU A 629 -23.70 -12.04 66.78
N PRO A 630 -24.84 -11.34 66.56
CA PRO A 630 -24.97 -9.92 66.84
C PRO A 630 -25.60 -9.58 68.22
N PRO A 631 -25.10 -8.57 68.93
CA PRO A 631 -25.85 -7.89 69.99
C PRO A 631 -27.04 -7.10 69.41
N ARG A 632 -28.18 -7.09 70.12
CA ARG A 632 -29.33 -6.24 69.78
C ARG A 632 -29.18 -4.82 70.35
N THR A 633 -30.01 -3.91 69.84
CA THR A 633 -29.89 -2.44 69.97
C THR A 633 -30.34 -1.84 71.31
N PRO A 634 -29.76 -0.69 71.67
CA PRO A 634 -30.48 0.41 72.34
C PRO A 634 -30.66 1.65 71.41
N PRO A 635 -31.63 2.54 71.69
CA PRO A 635 -31.90 3.79 70.94
C PRO A 635 -31.26 5.03 71.63
N PRO A 636 -31.62 6.28 71.26
CA PRO A 636 -31.41 6.95 69.97
C PRO A 636 -30.51 8.20 70.11
N GLY A 637 -29.90 8.72 69.03
CA GLY A 637 -29.13 9.97 69.14
C GLY A 637 -28.61 10.60 67.83
N THR A 638 -29.14 11.79 67.51
CA THR A 638 -28.63 12.83 66.57
C THR A 638 -28.34 12.46 65.09
N PRO A 639 -28.78 13.28 64.11
CA PRO A 639 -28.40 13.11 62.70
C PRO A 639 -26.97 13.64 62.42
N PRO A 640 -26.25 13.07 61.43
CA PRO A 640 -24.97 13.60 60.98
C PRO A 640 -25.11 14.92 60.21
N PRO A 641 -24.07 15.78 60.19
CA PRO A 641 -24.09 17.05 59.48
C PRO A 641 -24.13 16.89 57.94
N PRO A 642 -24.67 17.88 57.20
CA PRO A 642 -24.76 17.83 55.74
C PRO A 642 -23.38 17.86 55.06
N PRO A 643 -23.24 17.26 53.86
CA PRO A 643 -21.99 17.25 53.11
C PRO A 643 -21.59 18.68 52.66
N PRO A 644 -20.29 18.99 52.60
CA PRO A 644 -19.81 20.33 52.23
C PRO A 644 -20.13 20.68 50.77
N SER A 645 -20.51 21.93 50.54
CA SER A 645 -20.83 22.44 49.20
C SER A 645 -19.61 22.43 48.27
N PRO A 646 -19.79 22.22 46.95
CA PRO A 646 -18.68 22.15 46.00
C PRO A 646 -17.94 23.49 45.88
N GLY A 647 -16.62 23.45 46.02
CA GLY A 647 -15.74 24.61 45.81
C GLY A 647 -15.68 25.05 44.33
N PRO A 648 -15.24 26.29 44.05
CA PRO A 648 -15.15 26.82 42.70
C PRO A 648 -14.13 26.06 41.83
N PRO A 649 -14.35 25.99 40.50
CA PRO A 649 -13.54 25.15 39.61
C PRO A 649 -12.12 25.69 39.43
N SER A 650 -11.13 24.79 39.53
CA SER A 650 -9.72 25.08 39.25
C SER A 650 -9.50 25.58 37.81
N PRO A 651 -8.61 26.57 37.59
CA PRO A 651 -8.32 27.08 36.25
C PRO A 651 -7.65 26.02 35.37
N ARG A 652 -7.92 26.07 34.06
CA ARG A 652 -7.30 25.17 33.08
C ARG A 652 -5.76 25.35 33.03
N PRO A 653 -4.98 24.27 32.86
CA PRO A 653 -3.57 24.40 32.52
C PRO A 653 -3.41 25.10 31.17
N GLN A 654 -2.49 26.08 31.11
CA GLN A 654 -2.11 26.74 29.86
C GLN A 654 -1.10 25.89 29.07
N PRO A 655 -1.06 25.99 27.73
CA PRO A 655 0.00 25.38 26.93
C PRO A 655 1.37 26.04 27.21
N PRO A 656 2.49 25.32 27.07
CA PRO A 656 3.82 25.88 27.29
C PRO A 656 4.18 26.95 26.25
N PRO A 657 5.04 27.92 26.60
CA PRO A 657 5.47 28.99 25.69
C PRO A 657 6.38 28.45 24.57
N PRO A 658 6.46 29.15 23.42
CA PRO A 658 7.38 28.81 22.34
C PRO A 658 8.86 29.10 22.73
N PRO A 659 9.83 28.36 22.19
CA PRO A 659 11.25 28.59 22.48
C PRO A 659 11.76 29.90 21.89
N THR A 660 12.65 30.57 22.63
CA THR A 660 13.33 31.80 22.21
C THR A 660 14.38 31.55 21.12
N PRO A 661 14.62 32.51 20.20
CA PRO A 661 15.70 32.41 19.22
C PRO A 661 17.09 32.57 19.89
N PRO A 662 18.16 31.98 19.31
CA PRO A 662 19.52 32.14 19.81
C PRO A 662 20.08 33.54 19.52
N GLY A 663 20.89 34.07 20.45
CA GLY A 663 21.63 35.32 20.28
C GLY A 663 22.89 35.17 19.40
N PRO A 664 23.53 36.31 19.03
CA PRO A 664 24.75 36.32 18.23
C PRO A 664 25.99 35.84 19.02
N PRO A 665 27.04 35.32 18.35
CA PRO A 665 28.21 34.74 19.01
C PRO A 665 29.23 35.80 19.50
N GLY A 666 29.76 35.60 20.71
CA GLY A 666 30.96 36.26 21.23
C GLY A 666 32.23 35.40 21.08
N PRO A 667 33.45 35.97 21.25
CA PRO A 667 34.70 35.34 20.80
C PRO A 667 35.45 34.45 21.83
N PHE A 668 35.93 33.31 21.33
CA PHE A 668 37.22 32.61 21.62
C PHE A 668 37.77 32.40 23.07
N GLY A 669 37.61 31.16 23.57
CA GLY A 669 38.68 30.35 24.19
C GLY A 669 38.96 30.48 25.71
N PRO A 670 39.84 29.64 26.30
CA PRO A 670 40.55 28.46 25.76
C PRO A 670 40.22 27.12 26.49
N HIS A 671 41.07 26.08 26.35
CA HIS A 671 40.81 24.67 26.70
C HIS A 671 41.03 24.26 28.18
N PRO A 672 40.41 23.16 28.65
CA PRO A 672 40.75 22.46 29.90
C PRO A 672 41.72 21.25 29.71
N PRO A 673 42.49 20.84 30.74
CA PRO A 673 43.30 19.61 30.77
C PRO A 673 42.49 18.36 31.24
N PRO A 674 43.06 17.12 31.17
CA PRO A 674 42.24 15.90 31.11
C PRO A 674 42.37 14.88 32.28
N ALA A 675 41.36 13.99 32.31
CA ALA A 675 41.36 12.57 32.74
C ALA A 675 41.40 12.16 34.23
N GLY A 676 40.51 11.21 34.57
CA GLY A 676 40.49 10.41 35.81
C GLY A 676 39.52 9.21 35.67
N PRO A 677 39.91 7.96 35.97
CA PRO A 677 39.10 6.74 35.73
C PRO A 677 38.14 6.38 36.89
N PRO A 678 37.19 5.43 36.70
CA PRO A 678 36.01 5.26 37.56
C PRO A 678 36.12 4.16 38.64
N ALA A 679 35.16 4.17 39.59
CA ALA A 679 34.95 3.13 40.61
C ALA A 679 33.46 2.72 40.73
N PRO A 680 33.11 1.42 40.81
CA PRO A 680 31.74 0.92 41.03
C PRO A 680 31.58 0.32 42.47
N PRO A 681 30.53 -0.46 42.80
CA PRO A 681 29.25 0.10 43.26
C PRO A 681 28.76 -0.50 44.60
N ARG A 682 27.72 0.08 45.21
CA ARG A 682 26.87 -0.61 46.22
C ARG A 682 25.45 -0.02 46.29
N ARG A 683 24.53 -0.77 46.91
CA ARG A 683 23.06 -0.56 46.86
C ARG A 683 22.44 -0.83 48.24
N VAL A 684 21.41 -0.06 48.62
CA VAL A 684 20.32 -0.43 49.59
C VAL A 684 20.79 -0.55 51.06
N PRO A 685 19.97 -0.27 52.12
CA PRO A 685 18.51 -0.06 52.20
C PRO A 685 18.04 1.30 52.84
N GLY A 686 16.72 1.43 53.04
CA GLY A 686 16.07 2.32 54.04
C GLY A 686 15.29 1.47 55.08
N PRO A 687 14.16 1.91 55.68
CA PRO A 687 13.42 3.19 55.53
C PRO A 687 12.91 3.80 56.88
N HIS A 688 11.89 4.70 56.81
CA HIS A 688 11.05 5.31 57.87
C HIS A 688 11.51 6.61 58.59
N GLY A 689 10.55 7.53 58.80
CA GLY A 689 10.69 8.75 59.63
C GLY A 689 9.97 10.00 59.08
N SER A 690 8.79 10.35 59.63
CA SER A 690 8.09 11.66 59.50
C SER A 690 8.34 12.50 60.79
N PRO A 691 7.93 13.80 61.00
CA PRO A 691 6.75 14.51 60.47
C PRO A 691 6.99 16.00 60.00
N PRO A 692 6.29 17.10 60.44
CA PRO A 692 5.36 17.81 59.54
C PRO A 692 5.52 19.36 59.40
N LEU A 693 4.56 19.98 58.69
CA LEU A 693 4.48 21.36 58.16
C LEU A 693 3.97 22.47 59.13
N ARG A 694 4.27 23.76 58.81
CA ARG A 694 3.27 24.87 58.93
C ARG A 694 3.61 26.19 58.19
N ALA A 695 2.60 26.72 57.46
CA ALA A 695 2.24 28.13 57.13
C ALA A 695 3.29 29.16 56.59
N PRO A 696 2.85 30.13 55.75
CA PRO A 696 2.57 31.48 56.30
C PRO A 696 1.33 32.20 55.69
N THR A 697 1.12 33.45 56.12
CA THR A 697 -0.03 34.37 55.88
C THR A 697 0.18 35.41 54.74
N PRO A 698 -0.86 36.19 54.33
CA PRO A 698 -0.86 37.00 53.10
C PRO A 698 -0.71 38.55 53.29
N PRO A 699 -0.57 39.32 52.19
CA PRO A 699 -0.79 40.78 52.15
C PRO A 699 -2.03 41.22 51.30
N PRO A 700 -2.56 42.45 51.47
CA PRO A 700 -3.73 42.97 50.74
C PRO A 700 -3.46 44.19 49.81
N GLY A 701 -4.45 44.64 49.03
CA GLY A 701 -4.68 46.09 48.84
C GLY A 701 -4.97 46.71 47.44
N ARG A 702 -6.26 46.97 47.16
CA ARG A 702 -6.87 48.20 46.55
C ARG A 702 -6.53 48.72 45.11
N GLN A 703 -7.63 48.90 44.34
CA GLN A 703 -8.06 50.10 43.55
C GLN A 703 -7.23 50.54 42.31
N GLY A 704 -7.80 51.04 41.19
CA GLY A 704 -9.21 51.16 40.76
C GLY A 704 -9.40 52.13 39.54
N LEU A 705 -10.60 52.19 38.94
CA LEU A 705 -11.08 53.21 37.94
C LEU A 705 -10.40 53.20 36.54
N ALA A 706 -10.97 53.71 35.41
CA ALA A 706 -12.35 54.06 35.03
C ALA A 706 -12.55 54.09 33.47
N ALA A 707 -13.78 54.38 33.02
CA ALA A 707 -14.38 54.10 31.71
C ALA A 707 -14.14 55.06 30.51
N GLY A 708 -14.21 54.50 29.29
CA GLY A 708 -14.76 55.10 28.04
C GLY A 708 -13.94 56.17 27.30
N PRO A 709 -14.43 56.73 26.17
CA PRO A 709 -15.58 56.33 25.33
C PRO A 709 -15.20 56.14 23.82
N ALA A 710 -16.17 56.18 22.90
CA ALA A 710 -15.98 56.18 21.43
C ALA A 710 -16.94 57.17 20.73
N PRO A 711 -16.66 57.63 19.49
CA PRO A 711 -17.63 58.37 18.66
C PRO A 711 -17.93 57.70 17.28
N ARG A 712 -18.86 58.33 16.53
CA ARG A 712 -19.23 58.02 15.13
C ARG A 712 -18.78 59.18 14.19
N HIS A 713 -19.24 59.44 12.96
CA HIS A 713 -20.36 58.99 12.08
C HIS A 713 -19.92 59.27 10.60
N ASP A 714 -20.70 59.38 9.50
CA ASP A 714 -22.15 59.42 9.20
C ASP A 714 -22.45 58.71 7.83
N ASN A 715 -23.06 59.39 6.84
CA ASN A 715 -23.60 58.89 5.56
C ASN A 715 -23.00 59.59 4.30
N VAL A 716 -23.34 59.08 3.09
CA VAL A 716 -24.08 59.82 2.00
C VAL A 716 -24.08 59.03 0.66
N HIS A 717 -25.14 59.22 -0.15
CA HIS A 717 -25.46 58.62 -1.48
C HIS A 717 -25.59 59.75 -2.56
N PRO A 718 -26.12 59.55 -3.79
CA PRO A 718 -25.81 58.58 -4.86
C PRO A 718 -25.68 59.22 -6.29
N PHE A 719 -25.18 58.48 -7.30
CA PHE A 719 -25.40 58.68 -8.77
C PHE A 719 -24.98 57.36 -9.50
N GLY A 720 -25.37 56.99 -10.72
CA GLY A 720 -26.30 57.53 -11.73
C GLY A 720 -26.48 56.52 -12.90
N ARG A 721 -27.53 56.65 -13.74
CA ARG A 721 -27.87 55.67 -14.81
C ARG A 721 -26.98 55.79 -16.06
N LEU A 722 -26.84 54.69 -16.84
CA LEU A 722 -27.38 54.54 -18.22
C LEU A 722 -27.03 53.18 -18.87
N GLY A 723 -27.74 52.83 -19.96
CA GLY A 723 -27.46 51.64 -20.78
C GLY A 723 -28.25 51.60 -22.11
N ARG A 724 -27.71 50.89 -23.12
CA ARG A 724 -28.28 50.51 -24.44
C ARG A 724 -27.48 49.28 -24.97
N GLY A 725 -27.97 48.39 -25.83
CA GLY A 725 -29.34 48.17 -26.32
C GLY A 725 -29.49 48.04 -27.85
N ARG A 726 -29.23 46.85 -28.43
CA ARG A 726 -29.56 46.32 -29.80
C ARG A 726 -28.74 45.00 -30.03
N ALA A 727 -29.14 43.91 -30.70
CA ALA A 727 -30.11 43.57 -31.78
C ALA A 727 -29.66 44.02 -33.20
N LEU A 728 -29.73 43.22 -34.27
CA LEU A 728 -30.15 41.81 -34.48
C LEU A 728 -29.56 41.28 -35.83
N ASP A 729 -30.03 40.11 -36.30
CA ASP A 729 -30.00 39.59 -37.70
C ASP A 729 -28.72 38.93 -38.32
N ALA A 730 -28.95 38.26 -39.46
CA ALA A 730 -28.09 37.31 -40.21
C ALA A 730 -28.12 37.68 -41.74
N PRO A 731 -27.73 36.86 -42.77
CA PRO A 731 -27.17 35.49 -42.84
C PRO A 731 -25.91 35.37 -43.75
N ALA A 732 -25.62 34.16 -44.30
CA ALA A 732 -24.43 33.82 -45.12
C ALA A 732 -24.55 34.18 -46.63
N PRO A 733 -23.47 34.05 -47.45
CA PRO A 733 -23.35 32.83 -48.28
C PRO A 733 -21.94 32.33 -48.72
N VAL A 734 -21.86 31.01 -48.96
CA VAL A 734 -21.16 30.23 -50.02
C VAL A 734 -19.98 30.83 -50.85
N ALA A 735 -18.82 30.14 -50.90
CA ALA A 735 -18.04 29.87 -52.15
C ALA A 735 -16.89 28.83 -52.07
N ARG A 736 -17.01 27.76 -52.88
CA ARG A 736 -16.02 26.95 -53.67
C ARG A 736 -14.49 27.05 -53.41
N GLY A 737 -13.76 25.91 -53.35
CA GLY A 737 -12.29 25.88 -53.17
C GLY A 737 -11.44 24.65 -53.61
N ARG A 738 -11.87 23.80 -54.56
CA ARG A 738 -11.10 22.75 -55.29
C ARG A 738 -9.84 22.12 -54.64
N GLY A 739 -9.93 20.87 -54.17
CA GLY A 739 -8.78 19.96 -54.01
C GLY A 739 -8.76 18.86 -55.08
N ARG A 740 -7.69 18.75 -55.89
CA ARG A 740 -7.44 17.61 -56.79
C ARG A 740 -6.48 16.61 -56.14
N GLY A 741 -6.81 15.32 -56.18
CA GLY A 741 -6.02 14.27 -55.53
C GLY A 741 -5.02 13.55 -56.44
N ARG A 742 -3.96 13.03 -55.80
CA ARG A 742 -3.19 11.82 -56.14
C ARG A 742 -2.73 11.22 -54.80
N GLY A 743 -2.74 9.92 -54.53
CA GLY A 743 -3.08 8.78 -55.41
C GLY A 743 -2.02 7.68 -55.32
N ARG A 744 -1.94 6.96 -54.20
CA ARG A 744 -1.20 5.69 -54.04
C ARG A 744 -1.88 4.82 -52.99
N ALA A 745 -1.86 3.50 -53.20
CA ALA A 745 -2.65 2.54 -52.44
C ALA A 745 -2.02 2.14 -51.09
N LEU A 746 -2.86 1.65 -50.19
CA LEU A 746 -2.47 0.90 -48.98
C LEU A 746 -2.84 -0.59 -49.19
N PRO A 747 -2.03 -1.55 -48.71
CA PRO A 747 -2.28 -2.98 -48.88
C PRO A 747 -3.35 -3.50 -47.90
N SER A 748 -4.10 -4.51 -48.33
CA SER A 748 -5.12 -5.21 -47.53
C SER A 748 -4.52 -6.02 -46.38
N PRO A 749 -5.24 -6.19 -45.24
CA PRO A 749 -4.81 -7.09 -44.16
C PRO A 749 -4.98 -8.58 -44.53
N PRO A 750 -4.16 -9.48 -43.97
CA PRO A 750 -4.23 -10.92 -44.26
C PRO A 750 -5.38 -11.63 -43.54
N HIS A 751 -5.88 -12.72 -44.16
CA HIS A 751 -6.91 -13.60 -43.59
C HIS A 751 -6.38 -14.48 -42.44
N PRO A 752 -7.25 -14.90 -41.49
CA PRO A 752 -6.90 -15.85 -40.45
C PRO A 752 -6.76 -17.29 -40.98
N PRO A 753 -5.90 -18.14 -40.37
CA PRO A 753 -5.72 -19.53 -40.78
C PRO A 753 -6.90 -20.44 -40.35
N GLY A 754 -7.16 -21.48 -41.14
CA GLY A 754 -8.19 -22.49 -40.85
C GLY A 754 -7.78 -23.54 -39.79
N PRO A 755 -8.73 -24.37 -39.33
CA PRO A 755 -8.50 -25.36 -38.27
C PRO A 755 -7.67 -26.58 -38.76
N PRO A 756 -6.84 -27.19 -37.89
CA PRO A 756 -6.06 -28.38 -38.23
C PRO A 756 -6.93 -29.65 -38.31
N GLY A 757 -6.49 -30.60 -39.14
CA GLY A 757 -7.24 -31.84 -39.43
C GLY A 757 -7.20 -32.91 -38.33
N ARG A 758 -8.14 -33.85 -38.40
CA ARG A 758 -8.19 -35.06 -37.57
C ARG A 758 -6.96 -35.95 -37.80
N ALA A 759 -6.25 -36.30 -36.72
CA ALA A 759 -5.42 -37.50 -36.69
C ALA A 759 -6.28 -38.69 -36.26
N VAL A 760 -6.09 -39.85 -36.90
CA VAL A 760 -6.76 -41.12 -36.54
C VAL A 760 -5.79 -41.97 -35.72
N LEU A 761 -6.26 -42.55 -34.61
CA LEU A 761 -5.55 -43.58 -33.85
C LEU A 761 -6.48 -44.80 -33.69
N GLN A 762 -5.94 -45.99 -33.97
CA GLN A 762 -6.59 -47.27 -33.68
C GLN A 762 -6.16 -47.81 -32.30
N PRO A 763 -6.94 -48.69 -31.67
CA PRO A 763 -6.68 -49.21 -30.32
C PRO A 763 -5.85 -50.50 -30.30
N GLY A 764 -5.22 -50.80 -29.16
CA GLY A 764 -4.68 -52.13 -28.84
C GLY A 764 -3.82 -52.18 -27.57
N GLY A 765 -3.85 -53.31 -26.85
CA GLY A 765 -2.79 -53.70 -25.91
C GLY A 765 -2.98 -53.45 -24.40
N LEU A 766 -3.92 -54.17 -23.78
CA LEU A 766 -3.73 -54.74 -22.43
C LEU A 766 -2.95 -56.08 -22.56
N PRO A 767 -2.33 -56.69 -21.53
CA PRO A 767 -2.76 -56.82 -20.12
C PRO A 767 -1.73 -56.17 -19.14
N ALA A 768 -1.69 -56.41 -17.82
CA ALA A 768 -2.28 -57.46 -16.96
C ALA A 768 -2.60 -57.00 -15.53
N GLN A 769 -2.71 -57.96 -14.59
CA GLN A 769 -3.16 -57.81 -13.20
C GLN A 769 -2.11 -58.30 -12.20
N LEU A 770 -2.20 -57.83 -10.96
CA LEU A 770 -2.02 -58.52 -9.65
C LEU A 770 -2.26 -57.43 -8.59
N GLN A 771 -3.38 -57.43 -7.86
CA GLN A 771 -3.55 -58.07 -6.54
C GLN A 771 -2.40 -57.81 -5.55
N LEU A 772 -2.58 -57.62 -4.24
CA LEU A 772 -3.62 -57.20 -3.26
C LEU A 772 -2.95 -57.55 -1.91
N GLU A 773 -3.35 -56.93 -0.79
CA GLU A 773 -2.92 -57.31 0.59
C GLU A 773 -1.43 -57.08 0.93
N ALA A 774 -1.02 -56.81 2.18
CA ALA A 774 -1.75 -56.35 3.37
C ALA A 774 -0.81 -55.51 4.28
N ALA A 775 -1.38 -54.84 5.28
CA ALA A 775 -0.70 -54.36 6.48
C ALA A 775 -1.32 -55.06 7.70
N PRO A 776 -0.60 -55.18 8.84
CA PRO A 776 -0.83 -54.19 9.90
C PRO A 776 0.39 -53.85 10.79
N ALA A 777 0.25 -52.76 11.57
CA ALA A 777 0.87 -52.44 12.89
C ALA A 777 2.39 -52.64 13.10
N GLU A 778 3.13 -51.70 13.70
CA GLU A 778 2.75 -50.80 14.81
C GLU A 778 2.59 -49.31 14.46
#